data_AF-A0A944DWL1-F1
#
_entry.id   AF-A0A944DWL1-F1
#
_cell.length_a   1.000
_cell.length_b   1.000
_cell.length_c   1.000
_cell.angle_alpha   90.00
_cell.angle_beta   90.00
_cell.angle_gamma   90.00
#
_symmetry.space_group_name_H-M   'P 1'
#
loop_
_entity.id
_entity.type
_entity.pdbx_description
1 polymer ?
#
loop_
_entity_poly.entity_id
_entity_poly.type
_entity_poly.pdbx_seq_one_letter_code
_entity_poly.pdbx_strand_id
1 'polypeptide(L)'
;MRLAGGRRTAAAVAVAVIGGLLGGAPGAVAAPADPGTPAGSAQDPEGTAAAPSVWPRPQSLRTTGGAVALGDEATLVADPAADPYAIGLLKDLLREAGVRTVHTELPGRGPVFRIGGTGAQDALRALRAAERADLPSGGYRLAVGRVGGRDTVALDGVGGDGLFHGVQTLRQLMTDGRVTGVAVRDWPGTALRGLTEGFYGQPWSHEQRLAQLDFMGRTKQNRYLYAPGDDPYRQAMWHEPYPAAQRAEFRALAERARRNHVTLAWAVAPAQSMCLADDGDVRKLTRKIDAMWALGVRAFQLQFQDVSYSEWHCEKDAERYGSGPEAAARAQAHVAGAVARHLADRHPGAEALSVMPTEFYQEGATEYRTALARELDGGVRVAWTGVGVVPRTITGRELAGAREAFDHHPLVTMDNYPVNDYAQDRIFLGPYTGREPAVATGSAALLANAMEQASASRIPLFTTADYAWNPKAYRPEQSWQAALDDLAGGDARTREALAALAGNDSSSILSPDGESAYLRPLMEEFWRSRTTTDARTRERAAAALRAAFTVMRQSPERLRHTAEGSLAAEVRPWLDQLARYGRAGELAVDMLAAQARGDGQAAWQASLDLETQQKSLRASRATVGKDVLGPFVERAVKESRMWTGADRARAGEDTVWLERPRPMTAVTTMTEPTDSPRGRLEAHVPGEGWRVLAPLSAGGWTQTDAKGLKVDALRVSPDGDEPIPVRSVVPWFADDPAAGLDLVRTQTSAEIGGAPQRAGVRLTAQRPGEVRGALTAKAPAGIEVKVPKETTVPRGVRTTVPVEVTVPEDTPAGEYQVPLSFAGQESTLTVRAFPKTGATDLARVEGVRATSSGDETADYPAAAAVDGDPLSRWSSALGPTAWWQLELPRPERVGLVVLHWQEAYATKYRVQVSSDGRIWRTAATVTDGRGGRESVRMDARDTRFVRVQGDERVTEFGYSLFSVEAYPVAE
;
A
#
# COMPACT_ATOMS: atom_id res chain seq x y z
N MET A 1 -11.56 -8.59 -47.63
CA MET A 1 -12.61 -9.53 -48.07
C MET A 1 -12.77 -10.58 -46.96
N ARG A 2 -13.97 -10.66 -46.35
CA ARG A 2 -14.60 -11.81 -45.65
C ARG A 2 -13.72 -12.66 -44.70
N LEU A 3 -13.89 -12.57 -43.39
CA LEU A 3 -14.88 -13.25 -42.51
C LEU A 3 -14.30 -14.51 -41.82
N ALA A 4 -14.73 -14.66 -40.55
CA ALA A 4 -14.75 -15.86 -39.69
C ALA A 4 -13.41 -16.27 -39.04
N GLY A 5 -13.34 -16.64 -37.75
CA GLY A 5 -14.39 -16.92 -36.76
C GLY A 5 -14.00 -18.17 -35.95
N GLY A 6 -14.14 -18.12 -34.62
CA GLY A 6 -13.95 -19.26 -33.70
C GLY A 6 -13.36 -18.82 -32.36
N ARG A 7 -14.12 -18.19 -31.45
CA ARG A 7 -14.98 -18.81 -30.42
C ARG A 7 -14.32 -19.98 -29.68
N ARG A 8 -13.75 -19.68 -28.51
CA ARG A 8 -13.58 -20.64 -27.41
C ARG A 8 -14.87 -20.66 -26.58
N THR A 9 -15.52 -21.82 -26.58
CA THR A 9 -16.58 -22.23 -25.66
C THR A 9 -15.95 -22.68 -24.34
N ALA A 10 -16.35 -22.08 -23.21
CA ALA A 10 -16.18 -22.67 -21.89
C ALA A 10 -17.51 -23.33 -21.51
N ALA A 11 -17.48 -24.66 -21.37
CA ALA A 11 -18.56 -25.44 -20.79
C ALA A 11 -18.43 -25.36 -19.27
N ALA A 12 -19.52 -24.93 -18.62
CA ALA A 12 -19.71 -25.05 -17.18
C ALA A 12 -20.24 -26.45 -16.85
N VAL A 13 -19.64 -27.12 -15.87
CA VAL A 13 -20.26 -28.24 -15.15
C VAL A 13 -20.28 -27.88 -13.68
N ALA A 14 -21.49 -27.96 -13.12
CA ALA A 14 -21.89 -27.59 -11.78
C ALA A 14 -21.44 -28.61 -10.71
N VAL A 15 -21.24 -28.13 -9.48
CA VAL A 15 -21.33 -28.97 -8.28
C VAL A 15 -22.43 -28.42 -7.38
N ALA A 16 -23.43 -29.26 -7.19
CA ALA A 16 -24.55 -29.06 -6.28
C ALA A 16 -24.12 -29.21 -4.82
N VAL A 17 -24.65 -28.36 -3.93
CA VAL A 17 -24.74 -28.65 -2.49
C VAL A 17 -26.19 -28.45 -2.07
N ILE A 18 -26.86 -29.57 -1.80
CA ILE A 18 -28.15 -29.63 -1.10
C ILE A 18 -27.86 -29.61 0.41
N GLY A 19 -28.56 -28.73 1.13
CA GLY A 19 -28.49 -28.62 2.58
C GLY A 19 -29.37 -29.61 3.36
N GLY A 20 -29.33 -29.45 4.68
CA GLY A 20 -30.23 -30.07 5.66
C GLY A 20 -29.54 -30.14 7.04
N LEU A 21 -29.60 -29.08 7.86
CA LEU A 21 -30.57 -28.87 8.96
C LEU A 21 -30.67 -30.04 9.94
N LEU A 22 -30.25 -29.81 11.20
CA LEU A 22 -31.11 -29.75 12.40
C LEU A 22 -30.28 -29.78 13.71
N GLY A 23 -30.58 -28.83 14.62
CA GLY A 23 -30.61 -29.10 16.06
C GLY A 23 -29.55 -28.46 16.97
N GLY A 24 -29.98 -27.45 17.74
CA GLY A 24 -29.60 -27.29 19.15
C GLY A 24 -28.58 -26.20 19.50
N ALA A 25 -29.05 -25.00 19.88
CA ALA A 25 -28.34 -24.10 20.81
C ALA A 25 -28.70 -24.55 22.27
N PRO A 26 -27.92 -24.25 23.34
CA PRO A 26 -27.46 -22.90 23.66
C PRO A 26 -26.05 -22.75 24.26
N GLY A 27 -25.50 -21.56 24.11
CA GLY A 27 -24.34 -21.05 24.85
C GLY A 27 -24.08 -19.62 24.40
N ALA A 28 -24.68 -18.66 25.10
CA ALA A 28 -24.64 -17.24 24.76
C ALA A 28 -23.19 -16.72 24.64
N VAL A 29 -22.84 -16.23 23.46
CA VAL A 29 -21.72 -15.31 23.24
C VAL A 29 -22.34 -14.04 22.69
N ALA A 30 -22.10 -12.92 23.38
CA ALA A 30 -22.65 -11.62 23.05
C ALA A 30 -22.35 -11.24 21.59
N ALA A 31 -23.34 -10.61 20.95
CA ALA A 31 -23.24 -10.10 19.58
C ALA A 31 -22.06 -9.12 19.43
N PRO A 32 -21.39 -9.07 18.27
CA PRO A 32 -20.42 -8.02 17.96
C PRO A 32 -21.13 -6.67 17.88
N ALA A 33 -20.53 -5.62 18.43
CA ALA A 33 -21.02 -4.25 18.30
C ALA A 33 -20.69 -3.68 16.91
N ASP A 34 -21.58 -2.82 16.42
CA ASP A 34 -21.54 -2.17 15.11
C ASP A 34 -20.23 -1.39 14.84
N PRO A 35 -19.73 -1.38 13.58
CA PRO A 35 -18.56 -0.61 13.19
C PRO A 35 -18.94 0.84 12.90
N GLY A 36 -18.73 1.74 13.86
CA GLY A 36 -18.81 3.17 13.56
C GLY A 36 -19.05 4.09 14.74
N THR A 37 -18.06 4.27 15.63
CA THR A 37 -17.84 5.50 16.42
C THR A 37 -16.41 5.45 16.97
N PRO A 38 -15.60 6.52 16.89
CA PRO A 38 -14.27 6.53 17.50
C PRO A 38 -14.39 6.43 19.02
N ALA A 39 -13.77 5.42 19.61
CA ALA A 39 -13.71 5.26 21.06
C ALA A 39 -13.00 6.46 21.68
N GLY A 40 -13.74 7.29 22.41
CA GLY A 40 -13.16 8.26 23.33
C GLY A 40 -12.28 7.55 24.34
N SER A 41 -11.12 8.14 24.62
CA SER A 41 -10.13 7.66 25.58
C SER A 41 -10.77 7.35 26.94
N ALA A 42 -11.01 6.07 27.20
CA ALA A 42 -11.16 5.59 28.57
C ALA A 42 -9.78 5.67 29.22
N GLN A 43 -9.68 6.43 30.31
CA GLN A 43 -8.49 6.46 31.13
C GLN A 43 -8.24 5.05 31.66
N ASP A 44 -7.09 4.48 31.29
CA ASP A 44 -6.62 3.21 31.82
C ASP A 44 -6.50 3.29 33.36
N PRO A 45 -6.95 2.27 34.12
CA PRO A 45 -6.68 2.19 35.54
C PRO A 45 -5.17 2.12 35.76
N GLU A 46 -4.67 2.95 36.68
CA GLU A 46 -3.27 3.03 37.08
C GLU A 46 -2.65 1.63 37.35
N GLY A 47 -1.52 1.33 36.68
CA GLY A 47 -0.46 0.52 37.30
C GLY A 47 -0.12 -0.87 36.75
N THR A 48 -0.60 -1.31 35.58
CA THR A 48 -0.01 -2.49 34.89
C THR A 48 1.08 -2.05 33.91
N ALA A 49 2.34 -2.33 34.22
CA ALA A 49 3.45 -2.12 33.28
C ALA A 49 3.15 -2.80 31.94
N ALA A 50 3.28 -2.06 30.83
CA ALA A 50 3.06 -2.58 29.48
C ALA A 50 3.94 -3.83 29.23
N ALA A 51 3.38 -4.85 28.59
CA ALA A 51 4.11 -6.06 28.25
C ALA A 51 5.29 -5.75 27.30
N PRO A 52 6.46 -6.41 27.43
CA PRO A 52 7.59 -6.18 26.55
C PRO A 52 7.25 -6.56 25.11
N SER A 53 7.74 -5.77 24.15
CA SER A 53 7.63 -6.06 22.72
C SER A 53 8.58 -7.21 22.34
N VAL A 54 8.03 -8.31 21.84
CA VAL A 54 8.77 -9.49 21.38
C VAL A 54 8.34 -9.85 19.96
N TRP A 55 9.29 -10.14 19.09
CA TRP A 55 9.09 -10.44 17.67
C TRP A 55 9.86 -11.70 17.22
N PRO A 56 9.29 -12.56 16.35
CA PRO A 56 7.88 -12.65 16.05
C PRO A 56 6.99 -12.72 17.29
N ARG A 57 5.78 -12.17 17.16
CA ARG A 57 4.80 -12.02 18.22
C ARG A 57 4.46 -13.37 18.83
N PRO A 58 4.71 -13.59 20.13
CA PRO A 58 4.41 -14.86 20.76
C PRO A 58 2.92 -15.19 20.71
N GLN A 59 2.58 -16.47 20.68
CA GLN A 59 1.20 -16.94 20.80
C GLN A 59 0.59 -16.57 22.16
N SER A 60 1.41 -16.62 23.22
CA SER A 60 1.03 -16.17 24.56
C SER A 60 2.24 -15.59 25.30
N LEU A 61 2.07 -14.38 25.83
CA LEU A 61 3.02 -13.72 26.72
C LEU A 61 2.24 -13.03 27.84
N ARG A 62 2.60 -13.30 29.09
CA ARG A 62 2.06 -12.63 30.28
C ARG A 62 3.19 -12.06 31.14
N THR A 63 3.04 -10.83 31.61
CA THR A 63 3.97 -10.24 32.58
C THR A 63 3.75 -10.88 33.96
N THR A 64 4.85 -11.14 34.67
CA THR A 64 4.83 -11.76 36.02
C THR A 64 5.29 -10.81 37.12
N GLY A 65 5.74 -9.60 36.77
CA GLY A 65 6.07 -8.51 37.71
C GLY A 65 7.46 -8.57 38.36
N GLY A 66 8.24 -9.64 38.14
CA GLY A 66 9.58 -9.79 38.72
C GLY A 66 10.68 -9.93 37.66
N ALA A 67 11.35 -8.83 37.30
CA ALA A 67 12.52 -8.87 36.43
C ALA A 67 13.75 -9.39 37.18
N VAL A 68 14.49 -10.31 36.58
CA VAL A 68 15.74 -10.88 37.14
C VAL A 68 16.90 -9.96 36.78
N ALA A 69 17.64 -9.49 37.77
CA ALA A 69 18.86 -8.72 37.53
C ALA A 69 20.03 -9.65 37.20
N LEU A 70 20.80 -9.31 36.18
CA LEU A 70 22.06 -9.97 35.86
C LEU A 70 23.19 -9.22 36.58
N GLY A 71 24.09 -9.99 37.19
CA GLY A 71 25.34 -9.48 37.77
C GLY A 71 26.54 -10.03 37.02
N ASP A 72 27.73 -9.96 37.62
CA ASP A 72 28.96 -10.49 37.01
C ASP A 72 28.99 -12.03 36.91
N GLU A 73 28.12 -12.73 37.65
CA GLU A 73 28.05 -14.19 37.70
C GLU A 73 26.63 -14.68 37.40
N ALA A 74 26.51 -15.81 36.69
CA ALA A 74 25.26 -16.54 36.50
C ALA A 74 25.50 -18.05 36.52
N THR A 75 24.46 -18.83 36.82
CA THR A 75 24.52 -20.30 36.78
C THR A 75 23.64 -20.84 35.67
N LEU A 76 24.22 -21.46 34.65
CA LEU A 76 23.54 -22.10 33.53
C LEU A 76 23.54 -23.62 33.72
N VAL A 77 22.41 -24.18 34.14
CA VAL A 77 22.21 -25.64 34.23
C VAL A 77 21.38 -26.07 33.03
N ALA A 78 22.06 -26.67 32.05
CA ALA A 78 21.44 -27.21 30.86
C ALA A 78 21.35 -28.74 30.92
N ASP A 79 20.30 -29.32 30.32
CA ASP A 79 20.25 -30.75 30.07
C ASP A 79 21.44 -31.19 29.20
N PRO A 80 22.10 -32.35 29.45
CA PRO A 80 23.21 -32.81 28.63
C PRO A 80 22.87 -33.02 27.15
N ALA A 81 21.59 -33.29 26.84
CA ALA A 81 21.08 -33.42 25.48
C ALA A 81 20.49 -32.11 24.93
N ALA A 82 20.61 -30.99 25.65
CA ALA A 82 20.20 -29.68 25.15
C ALA A 82 20.98 -29.30 23.88
N ASP A 83 20.30 -28.59 22.98
CA ASP A 83 20.89 -28.19 21.71
C ASP A 83 22.15 -27.31 21.94
N PRO A 84 23.32 -27.71 21.39
CA PRO A 84 24.58 -27.02 21.66
C PRO A 84 24.62 -25.60 21.08
N TYR A 85 23.85 -25.30 20.03
CA TYR A 85 23.78 -23.96 19.45
C TYR A 85 22.95 -23.01 20.28
N ALA A 86 21.79 -23.46 20.77
CA ALA A 86 20.98 -22.71 21.71
C ALA A 86 21.78 -22.39 23.00
N ILE A 87 22.54 -23.37 23.51
CA ILE A 87 23.39 -23.17 24.69
C ILE A 87 24.57 -22.23 24.41
N GLY A 88 25.20 -22.35 23.24
CA GLY A 88 26.26 -21.43 22.80
C GLY A 88 25.76 -19.99 22.73
N LEU A 89 24.64 -19.78 22.03
CA LEU A 89 24.00 -18.48 21.91
C LEU A 89 23.64 -17.89 23.29
N LEU A 90 23.06 -18.67 24.19
CA LEU A 90 22.73 -18.18 25.53
C LEU A 90 23.98 -17.75 26.31
N LYS A 91 25.09 -18.47 26.19
CA LYS A 91 26.36 -18.06 26.82
C LYS A 91 26.86 -16.73 26.27
N ASP A 92 26.74 -16.51 24.96
CA ASP A 92 27.14 -15.25 24.33
C ASP A 92 26.24 -14.10 24.78
N LEU A 93 24.91 -14.30 24.83
CA LEU A 93 23.97 -13.31 25.36
C LEU A 93 24.24 -12.94 26.81
N LEU A 94 24.59 -13.92 27.66
CA LEU A 94 24.97 -13.65 29.06
C LEU A 94 26.22 -12.77 29.13
N ARG A 95 27.23 -13.04 28.30
CA ARG A 95 28.46 -12.22 28.24
C ARG A 95 28.18 -10.81 27.75
N GLU A 96 27.38 -10.67 26.70
CA GLU A 96 26.93 -9.37 26.17
C GLU A 96 26.17 -8.57 27.23
N ALA A 97 25.38 -9.25 28.06
CA ALA A 97 24.66 -8.65 29.18
C ALA A 97 25.53 -8.36 30.42
N GLY A 98 26.86 -8.57 30.34
CA GLY A 98 27.82 -8.24 31.40
C GLY A 98 28.23 -9.39 32.33
N VAL A 99 27.71 -10.61 32.13
CA VAL A 99 28.10 -11.79 32.93
C VAL A 99 29.50 -12.24 32.54
N ARG A 100 30.44 -12.17 33.48
CA ARG A 100 31.85 -12.57 33.29
C ARG A 100 32.10 -14.03 33.61
N THR A 101 31.34 -14.60 34.55
CA THR A 101 31.50 -16.00 34.97
C THR A 101 30.18 -16.75 34.87
N VAL A 102 30.16 -17.81 34.06
CA VAL A 102 29.00 -18.69 33.89
C VAL A 102 29.32 -20.04 34.53
N HIS A 103 28.73 -20.32 35.68
CA HIS A 103 28.80 -21.63 36.33
C HIS A 103 27.89 -22.62 35.58
N THR A 104 28.33 -23.85 35.37
CA THR A 104 27.56 -24.86 34.61
C THR A 104 26.84 -25.89 35.49
N GLU A 105 27.02 -25.80 36.80
CA GLU A 105 26.47 -26.74 37.78
C GLU A 105 26.13 -26.05 39.12
N LEU A 106 25.47 -26.78 40.02
CA LEU A 106 25.10 -26.30 41.35
C LEU A 106 26.09 -26.78 42.43
N PRO A 107 26.38 -25.99 43.48
CA PRO A 107 25.78 -24.70 43.82
C PRO A 107 26.56 -23.50 43.23
N GLY A 108 26.36 -23.16 41.95
CA GLY A 108 26.90 -21.93 41.34
C GLY A 108 26.29 -20.64 41.91
N ARG A 109 26.73 -19.47 41.42
CA ARG A 109 26.33 -18.12 41.88
C ARG A 109 25.46 -17.34 40.88
N GLY A 110 24.89 -16.22 41.33
CA GLY A 110 24.01 -15.34 40.52
C GLY A 110 22.63 -15.94 40.20
N PRO A 111 21.88 -15.38 39.23
CA PRO A 111 20.63 -15.97 38.75
C PRO A 111 20.86 -17.34 38.08
N VAL A 112 19.86 -18.21 38.13
CA VAL A 112 19.92 -19.57 37.54
C VAL A 112 19.16 -19.64 36.24
N PHE A 113 19.82 -20.08 35.17
CA PHE A 113 19.23 -20.43 33.90
C PHE A 113 19.05 -21.96 33.85
N ARG A 114 17.81 -22.44 33.88
CA ARG A 114 17.45 -23.85 33.76
C ARG A 114 16.98 -24.11 32.34
N ILE A 115 17.77 -24.83 31.55
CA ILE A 115 17.56 -24.96 30.10
C ILE A 115 17.39 -26.43 29.71
N GLY A 116 16.18 -26.80 29.29
CA GLY A 116 15.81 -28.16 28.92
C GLY A 116 15.77 -29.15 30.09
N GLY A 117 15.22 -30.33 29.82
CA GLY A 117 15.18 -31.45 30.77
C GLY A 117 14.23 -31.24 31.97
N THR A 118 14.27 -32.20 32.90
CA THR A 118 13.37 -32.22 34.07
C THR A 118 13.57 -31.01 34.98
N GLY A 119 14.80 -30.56 35.17
CA GLY A 119 15.11 -29.40 35.99
C GLY A 119 14.50 -28.08 35.48
N ALA A 120 14.45 -27.88 34.16
CA ALA A 120 13.75 -26.73 33.56
C ALA A 120 12.23 -26.88 33.69
N GLN A 121 11.70 -28.09 33.47
CA GLN A 121 10.26 -28.37 33.60
C GLN A 121 9.74 -28.16 35.03
N ASP A 122 10.50 -28.58 36.04
CA ASP A 122 10.17 -28.36 37.45
C ASP A 122 10.14 -26.86 37.80
N ALA A 123 11.14 -26.11 37.32
CA ALA A 123 11.18 -24.66 37.50
C ALA A 123 10.01 -23.96 36.78
N LEU A 124 9.69 -24.37 35.54
CA LEU A 124 8.54 -23.85 34.80
C LEU A 124 7.21 -24.11 35.53
N ARG A 125 7.04 -25.31 36.11
CA ARG A 125 5.86 -25.64 36.94
C ARG A 125 5.80 -24.78 38.20
N ALA A 126 6.92 -24.60 38.90
CA ALA A 126 6.99 -23.72 40.07
C ALA A 126 6.64 -22.26 39.73
N LEU A 127 7.00 -21.80 38.52
CA LEU A 127 6.66 -20.47 38.00
C LEU A 127 5.25 -20.37 37.37
N ARG A 128 4.45 -21.44 37.47
CA ARG A 128 3.08 -21.53 36.93
C ARG A 128 3.03 -21.28 35.41
N ALA A 129 4.06 -21.68 34.67
CA ALA A 129 4.01 -21.65 33.20
C ALA A 129 3.01 -22.71 32.69
N ALA A 130 2.21 -22.38 31.68
CA ALA A 130 1.24 -23.31 31.08
C ALA A 130 1.93 -24.54 30.48
N GLU A 131 1.29 -25.72 30.52
CA GLU A 131 1.91 -27.01 30.20
C GLU A 131 2.37 -27.19 28.75
N ARG A 132 3.26 -28.18 28.53
CA ARG A 132 3.93 -28.46 27.25
C ARG A 132 3.15 -29.40 26.32
N ALA A 133 2.24 -30.23 26.85
CA ALA A 133 1.78 -31.47 26.20
C ALA A 133 1.23 -31.34 24.76
N ASP A 134 0.77 -30.15 24.37
CA ASP A 134 0.13 -29.83 23.10
C ASP A 134 0.98 -28.90 22.19
N LEU A 135 2.25 -28.63 22.53
CA LEU A 135 3.13 -27.81 21.70
C LEU A 135 3.68 -28.59 20.48
N PRO A 136 3.59 -28.05 19.26
CA PRO A 136 4.19 -28.67 18.08
C PRO A 136 5.71 -28.52 18.07
N SER A 137 6.37 -29.17 17.09
CA SER A 137 7.81 -29.00 16.85
C SER A 137 8.17 -27.52 16.69
N GLY A 138 9.28 -27.10 17.30
CA GLY A 138 9.69 -25.69 17.33
C GLY A 138 8.98 -24.83 18.38
N GLY A 139 8.01 -25.38 19.13
CA GLY A 139 7.35 -24.72 20.25
C GLY A 139 8.18 -24.75 21.54
N TYR A 140 7.93 -23.81 22.45
CA TYR A 140 8.65 -23.69 23.71
C TYR A 140 7.85 -22.99 24.81
N ARG A 141 8.35 -23.12 26.04
CA ARG A 141 7.87 -22.44 27.25
C ARG A 141 9.04 -21.73 27.90
N LEU A 142 8.85 -20.46 28.26
CA LEU A 142 9.83 -19.67 28.99
C LEU A 142 9.14 -19.01 30.19
N ALA A 143 9.78 -19.02 31.36
CA ALA A 143 9.31 -18.23 32.50
C ALA A 143 10.46 -17.65 33.31
N VAL A 144 10.24 -16.44 33.82
CA VAL A 144 11.19 -15.66 34.60
C VAL A 144 10.56 -15.32 35.95
N GLY A 145 11.27 -15.60 37.04
CA GLY A 145 10.82 -15.31 38.40
C GLY A 145 11.75 -15.87 39.46
N ARG A 146 11.21 -16.29 40.61
CA ARG A 146 11.98 -16.90 41.71
C ARG A 146 11.55 -18.35 41.97
N VAL A 147 12.51 -19.26 42.05
CA VAL A 147 12.30 -20.67 42.40
C VAL A 147 13.22 -21.00 43.57
N GLY A 148 12.67 -21.54 44.66
CA GLY A 148 13.45 -21.86 45.86
C GLY A 148 14.19 -20.65 46.45
N GLY A 149 13.60 -19.45 46.36
CA GLY A 149 14.21 -18.21 46.85
C GLY A 149 15.29 -17.59 45.94
N ARG A 150 15.61 -18.21 44.80
CA ARG A 150 16.65 -17.73 43.87
C ARG A 150 16.04 -17.28 42.55
N ASP A 151 16.54 -16.17 42.01
CA ASP A 151 16.18 -15.67 40.69
C ASP A 151 16.47 -16.75 39.63
N THR A 152 15.46 -17.07 38.83
CA THR A 152 15.48 -18.20 37.91
C THR A 152 14.83 -17.83 36.58
N VAL A 153 15.52 -18.15 35.49
CA VAL A 153 15.02 -18.17 34.12
C VAL A 153 14.92 -19.62 33.71
N ALA A 154 13.71 -20.10 33.42
CA ALA A 154 13.47 -21.48 33.00
C ALA A 154 12.98 -21.51 31.55
N LEU A 155 13.57 -22.38 30.73
CA LEU A 155 13.24 -22.55 29.32
C LEU A 155 13.21 -24.05 28.97
N ASP A 156 12.11 -24.50 28.39
CA ASP A 156 11.98 -25.85 27.82
C ASP A 156 11.41 -25.77 26.40
N GLY A 157 11.99 -26.53 25.48
CA GLY A 157 11.65 -26.52 24.06
C GLY A 157 11.28 -27.89 23.53
N VAL A 158 10.44 -27.92 22.50
CA VAL A 158 10.14 -29.13 21.72
C VAL A 158 11.24 -29.30 20.66
N GLY A 159 12.21 -30.18 20.97
CA GLY A 159 13.39 -30.41 20.13
C GLY A 159 14.39 -29.25 20.19
N GLY A 160 15.46 -29.36 19.40
CA GLY A 160 16.49 -28.32 19.32
C GLY A 160 15.96 -26.98 18.81
N ASP A 161 15.10 -27.00 17.79
CA ASP A 161 14.47 -25.81 17.22
C ASP A 161 13.65 -25.04 18.26
N GLY A 162 12.84 -25.74 19.07
CA GLY A 162 12.05 -25.10 20.12
C GLY A 162 12.94 -24.43 21.16
N LEU A 163 14.02 -25.09 21.55
CA LEU A 163 14.99 -24.53 22.50
C LEU A 163 15.66 -23.27 21.93
N PHE A 164 16.11 -23.33 20.68
CA PHE A 164 16.71 -22.21 19.97
C PHE A 164 15.75 -21.01 19.85
N HIS A 165 14.50 -21.22 19.42
CA HIS A 165 13.49 -20.15 19.35
C HIS A 165 13.20 -19.54 20.72
N GLY A 166 13.25 -20.34 21.78
CA GLY A 166 13.14 -19.88 23.16
C GLY A 166 14.29 -18.97 23.58
N VAL A 167 15.52 -19.32 23.22
CA VAL A 167 16.70 -18.47 23.45
C VAL A 167 16.61 -17.18 22.63
N GLN A 168 16.12 -17.21 21.40
CA GLN A 168 15.90 -16.00 20.59
C GLN A 168 14.85 -15.06 21.19
N THR A 169 13.89 -15.60 21.94
CA THR A 169 12.91 -14.81 22.69
C THR A 169 13.54 -14.24 23.95
N LEU A 170 14.34 -15.05 24.65
CA LEU A 170 15.12 -14.60 25.80
C LEU A 170 16.09 -13.47 25.43
N ARG A 171 16.72 -13.51 24.25
CA ARG A 171 17.55 -12.40 23.70
C ARG A 171 16.83 -11.06 23.74
N GLN A 172 15.55 -11.02 23.39
CA GLN A 172 14.76 -9.79 23.35
C GLN A 172 14.25 -9.36 24.72
N LEU A 173 14.12 -10.31 25.64
CA LEU A 173 13.73 -10.05 27.04
C LEU A 173 14.93 -9.65 27.91
N MET A 174 16.15 -9.87 27.42
CA MET A 174 17.43 -9.51 28.03
C MET A 174 17.86 -8.12 27.59
N THR A 175 17.52 -7.11 28.39
CA THR A 175 17.86 -5.71 28.11
C THR A 175 18.43 -5.06 29.38
N ASP A 176 19.41 -4.16 29.21
CA ASP A 176 19.98 -3.36 30.31
C ASP A 176 20.46 -4.18 31.52
N GLY A 177 21.09 -5.34 31.27
CA GLY A 177 21.58 -6.24 32.32
C GLY A 177 20.46 -6.88 33.15
N ARG A 178 19.25 -7.00 32.59
CA ARG A 178 18.10 -7.63 33.26
C ARG A 178 17.36 -8.55 32.30
N VAL A 179 16.64 -9.52 32.86
CA VAL A 179 15.65 -10.34 32.13
C VAL A 179 14.27 -9.93 32.58
N THR A 180 13.43 -9.49 31.65
CA THR A 180 12.06 -9.06 31.96
C THR A 180 11.23 -10.23 32.51
N GLY A 181 10.49 -9.97 33.60
CA GLY A 181 9.65 -10.95 34.28
C GLY A 181 8.42 -11.31 33.45
N VAL A 182 8.48 -12.42 32.71
CA VAL A 182 7.39 -12.91 31.86
C VAL A 182 7.19 -14.42 32.02
N ALA A 183 6.03 -14.89 31.59
CA ALA A 183 5.80 -16.28 31.19
C ALA A 183 5.30 -16.31 29.75
N VAL A 184 5.96 -17.12 28.92
CA VAL A 184 5.73 -17.26 27.49
C VAL A 184 5.40 -18.72 27.20
N ARG A 185 4.40 -18.93 26.36
CA ARG A 185 4.10 -20.21 25.73
C ARG A 185 3.90 -19.93 24.25
N ASP A 186 4.76 -20.48 23.40
CA ASP A 186 4.89 -19.99 22.03
C ASP A 186 5.26 -21.11 21.06
N TRP A 187 4.81 -20.98 19.81
CA TRP A 187 4.99 -21.95 18.73
C TRP A 187 4.69 -21.31 17.37
N PRO A 188 5.24 -21.84 16.27
CA PRO A 188 5.01 -21.29 14.94
C PRO A 188 3.63 -21.66 14.38
N GLY A 189 3.00 -20.72 13.66
CA GLY A 189 1.79 -20.92 12.87
C GLY A 189 2.04 -21.68 11.56
N THR A 190 3.19 -21.44 10.92
CA THR A 190 3.68 -22.21 9.77
C THR A 190 4.94 -22.98 10.15
N ALA A 191 4.92 -24.30 9.97
CA ALA A 191 6.03 -25.18 10.35
C ALA A 191 7.34 -24.84 9.61
N LEU A 192 7.26 -24.67 8.28
CA LEU A 192 8.38 -24.26 7.43
C LEU A 192 8.16 -22.84 6.93
N ARG A 193 9.05 -21.93 7.28
CA ARG A 193 8.92 -20.50 6.98
C ARG A 193 10.27 -19.89 6.70
N GLY A 194 10.31 -18.98 5.75
CA GLY A 194 11.52 -18.22 5.48
C GLY A 194 11.47 -17.55 4.12
N LEU A 195 12.56 -17.67 3.38
CA LEU A 195 12.74 -16.94 2.13
C LEU A 195 13.32 -17.80 1.01
N THR A 196 13.09 -17.33 -0.20
CA THR A 196 13.77 -17.77 -1.41
C THR A 196 14.58 -16.61 -1.97
N GLU A 197 15.84 -16.86 -2.33
CA GLU A 197 16.64 -15.96 -3.17
C GLU A 197 16.28 -16.28 -4.61
N GLY A 198 15.09 -15.89 -5.10
CA GLY A 198 14.52 -16.35 -6.38
C GLY A 198 14.41 -15.27 -7.46
N PHE A 199 15.00 -14.11 -7.26
CA PHE A 199 14.97 -12.98 -8.20
C PHE A 199 15.96 -13.16 -9.36
N TYR A 200 15.70 -12.48 -10.48
CA TYR A 200 16.66 -12.27 -11.56
C TYR A 200 17.55 -11.05 -11.26
N GLY A 201 18.77 -11.02 -11.80
CA GLY A 201 19.77 -9.99 -11.49
C GLY A 201 20.95 -10.53 -10.69
N GLN A 202 21.76 -9.63 -10.11
CA GLN A 202 22.99 -9.99 -9.43
C GLN A 202 22.68 -10.84 -8.18
N PRO A 203 23.12 -12.11 -8.11
CA PRO A 203 22.91 -12.93 -6.92
C PRO A 203 23.59 -12.31 -5.70
N TRP A 204 23.05 -12.59 -4.51
CA TRP A 204 23.65 -12.09 -3.27
C TRP A 204 25.09 -12.58 -3.10
N SER A 205 25.94 -11.72 -2.55
CA SER A 205 27.30 -12.09 -2.17
C SER A 205 27.29 -13.14 -1.06
N HIS A 206 28.40 -13.86 -0.89
CA HIS A 206 28.53 -14.83 0.19
C HIS A 206 28.31 -14.20 1.58
N GLU A 207 28.86 -13.00 1.81
CA GLU A 207 28.71 -12.26 3.06
C GLU A 207 27.25 -11.83 3.31
N GLN A 208 26.56 -11.36 2.27
CA GLN A 208 25.13 -11.02 2.36
C GLN A 208 24.30 -12.25 2.76
N ARG A 209 24.57 -13.42 2.16
CA ARG A 209 23.88 -14.68 2.51
C ARG A 209 24.17 -15.12 3.95
N LEU A 210 25.40 -15.00 4.43
CA LEU A 210 25.75 -15.30 5.81
C LEU A 210 25.01 -14.39 6.81
N ALA A 211 25.01 -13.08 6.56
CA ALA A 211 24.30 -12.10 7.38
C ALA A 211 22.78 -12.32 7.33
N GLN A 212 22.25 -12.79 6.20
CA GLN A 212 20.84 -13.12 6.06
C GLN A 212 20.45 -14.34 6.91
N LEU A 213 21.30 -15.37 7.00
CA LEU A 213 21.04 -16.52 7.88
C LEU A 213 21.00 -16.14 9.36
N ASP A 214 21.83 -15.19 9.80
CA ASP A 214 21.77 -14.65 11.17
C ASP A 214 20.47 -13.87 11.41
N PHE A 215 20.02 -13.11 10.42
CA PHE A 215 18.72 -12.45 10.45
C PHE A 215 17.56 -13.45 10.53
N MET A 216 17.63 -14.53 9.76
CA MET A 216 16.63 -15.59 9.78
C MET A 216 16.56 -16.27 11.15
N GLY A 217 17.71 -16.61 11.75
CA GLY A 217 17.76 -17.21 13.09
C GLY A 217 17.10 -16.32 14.15
N ARG A 218 17.43 -15.02 14.17
CA ARG A 218 16.88 -14.07 15.16
C ARG A 218 15.40 -13.72 14.96
N THR A 219 14.90 -13.88 13.74
CA THR A 219 13.47 -13.73 13.40
C THR A 219 12.73 -15.07 13.34
N LYS A 220 13.36 -16.15 13.84
CA LYS A 220 12.81 -17.51 13.91
C LYS A 220 12.36 -18.05 12.54
N GLN A 221 13.01 -17.70 11.44
CA GLN A 221 12.82 -18.34 10.14
C GLN A 221 13.68 -19.61 10.05
N ASN A 222 13.24 -20.63 9.32
CA ASN A 222 13.91 -21.94 9.29
C ASN A 222 14.09 -22.55 7.88
N ARG A 223 13.74 -21.84 6.81
CA ARG A 223 14.00 -22.27 5.42
C ARG A 223 14.63 -21.18 4.58
N TYR A 224 15.84 -21.42 4.09
CA TYR A 224 16.48 -20.60 3.07
C TYR A 224 16.60 -21.42 1.78
N LEU A 225 15.88 -21.02 0.74
CA LEU A 225 15.96 -21.63 -0.58
C LEU A 225 16.92 -20.83 -1.45
N TYR A 226 18.09 -21.42 -1.72
CA TYR A 226 19.03 -20.92 -2.71
C TYR A 226 18.45 -21.16 -4.11
N ALA A 227 17.94 -20.09 -4.73
CA ALA A 227 17.36 -20.13 -6.06
C ALA A 227 17.70 -18.94 -7.00
N PRO A 228 18.91 -18.32 -6.97
CA PRO A 228 19.16 -17.09 -7.73
C PRO A 228 19.02 -17.29 -9.24
N GLY A 229 18.19 -16.46 -9.89
CA GLY A 229 17.75 -16.62 -11.28
C GLY A 229 18.88 -16.68 -12.31
N ASP A 230 20.02 -16.05 -12.05
CA ASP A 230 21.14 -15.98 -12.99
C ASP A 230 22.30 -16.93 -12.67
N ASP A 231 22.10 -17.92 -11.77
CA ASP A 231 23.12 -18.95 -11.47
C ASP A 231 23.12 -20.06 -12.54
N PRO A 232 24.13 -20.13 -13.42
CA PRO A 232 24.12 -21.09 -14.52
C PRO A 232 24.25 -22.54 -14.07
N TYR A 233 24.83 -22.82 -12.88
CA TYR A 233 24.98 -24.18 -12.34
C TYR A 233 23.66 -24.79 -11.84
N ARG A 234 22.58 -24.01 -11.85
CA ARG A 234 21.21 -24.46 -11.63
C ARG A 234 20.41 -24.63 -12.91
N GLN A 235 20.86 -24.01 -14.00
CA GLN A 235 20.19 -23.95 -15.29
C GLN A 235 21.05 -24.66 -16.34
N ALA A 236 21.64 -23.95 -17.30
CA ALA A 236 22.37 -24.53 -18.43
C ALA A 236 23.50 -25.50 -18.03
N MET A 237 24.15 -25.27 -16.88
CA MET A 237 25.22 -26.11 -16.33
C MET A 237 24.74 -26.98 -15.15
N TRP A 238 23.46 -27.35 -15.12
CA TRP A 238 22.83 -28.12 -14.04
C TRP A 238 23.57 -29.41 -13.64
N HIS A 239 24.25 -30.04 -14.60
CA HIS A 239 24.99 -31.30 -14.37
C HIS A 239 26.44 -31.09 -13.94
N GLU A 240 27.01 -29.90 -14.14
CA GLU A 240 28.40 -29.61 -13.79
C GLU A 240 28.55 -29.34 -12.29
N PRO A 241 29.65 -29.77 -11.64
CA PRO A 241 29.92 -29.41 -10.25
C PRO A 241 30.20 -27.91 -10.13
N TYR A 242 29.75 -27.29 -9.03
CA TYR A 242 30.17 -25.92 -8.70
C TYR A 242 31.70 -25.85 -8.54
N PRO A 243 32.37 -24.76 -8.96
CA PRO A 243 33.78 -24.47 -8.70
C PRO A 243 34.20 -24.65 -7.24
N ALA A 244 35.50 -24.93 -7.01
CA ALA A 244 36.01 -25.24 -5.67
C ALA A 244 35.76 -24.13 -4.64
N ALA A 245 35.89 -22.86 -5.03
CA ALA A 245 35.61 -21.72 -4.16
C ALA A 245 34.15 -21.68 -3.73
N GLN A 246 33.21 -21.75 -4.68
CA GLN A 246 31.77 -21.78 -4.39
C GLN A 246 31.36 -23.01 -3.56
N ARG A 247 32.01 -24.16 -3.75
CA ARG A 247 31.79 -25.32 -2.86
C ARG A 247 32.23 -25.05 -1.41
N ALA A 248 33.32 -24.29 -1.20
CA ALA A 248 33.72 -23.88 0.13
C ALA A 248 32.70 -22.90 0.74
N GLU A 249 32.20 -21.95 -0.06
CA GLU A 249 31.12 -21.03 0.34
C GLU A 249 29.85 -21.78 0.73
N PHE A 250 29.41 -22.80 -0.03
CA PHE A 250 28.25 -23.61 0.34
C PHE A 250 28.43 -24.33 1.68
N ARG A 251 29.63 -24.84 1.99
CA ARG A 251 29.90 -25.47 3.29
C ARG A 251 29.84 -24.46 4.43
N ALA A 252 30.41 -23.27 4.24
CA ALA A 252 30.33 -22.18 5.21
C ALA A 252 28.88 -21.73 5.42
N LEU A 253 28.10 -21.66 4.34
CA LEU A 253 26.68 -21.33 4.35
C LEU A 253 25.86 -22.39 5.09
N ALA A 254 26.11 -23.68 4.83
CA ALA A 254 25.45 -24.79 5.51
C ALA A 254 25.74 -24.82 7.01
N GLU A 255 27.00 -24.57 7.42
CA GLU A 255 27.34 -24.47 8.83
C GLU A 255 26.65 -23.27 9.49
N ARG A 256 26.66 -22.11 8.83
CA ARG A 256 25.95 -20.91 9.32
C ARG A 256 24.45 -21.15 9.45
N ALA A 257 23.85 -21.85 8.50
CA ALA A 257 22.42 -22.18 8.50
C ALA A 257 22.08 -23.10 9.67
N ARG A 258 22.89 -24.15 9.88
CA ARG A 258 22.75 -25.08 11.00
C ARG A 258 22.83 -24.39 12.37
N ARG A 259 23.78 -23.47 12.55
CA ARG A 259 23.89 -22.66 13.79
C ARG A 259 22.64 -21.82 14.08
N ASN A 260 21.94 -21.40 13.03
CA ASN A 260 20.76 -20.56 13.10
C ASN A 260 19.44 -21.36 13.01
N HIS A 261 19.49 -22.69 13.07
CA HIS A 261 18.32 -23.57 12.88
C HIS A 261 17.57 -23.31 11.57
N VAL A 262 18.33 -23.00 10.51
CA VAL A 262 17.84 -22.82 9.15
C VAL A 262 18.24 -24.04 8.32
N THR A 263 17.25 -24.67 7.67
CA THR A 263 17.51 -25.67 6.64
C THR A 263 17.91 -24.98 5.34
N LEU A 264 19.15 -25.22 4.91
CA LEU A 264 19.65 -24.83 3.59
C LEU A 264 19.02 -25.73 2.51
N ALA A 265 18.24 -25.11 1.62
CA ALA A 265 17.63 -25.75 0.47
C ALA A 265 18.24 -25.24 -0.83
N TRP A 266 18.21 -26.05 -1.89
CA TRP A 266 18.73 -25.71 -3.21
C TRP A 266 17.71 -26.07 -4.30
N ALA A 267 17.44 -25.12 -5.19
CA ALA A 267 16.60 -25.34 -6.35
C ALA A 267 17.44 -25.63 -7.61
N VAL A 268 16.90 -26.36 -8.57
CA VAL A 268 17.49 -26.58 -9.90
C VAL A 268 16.41 -26.51 -10.98
N ALA A 269 16.71 -25.86 -12.10
CA ALA A 269 15.81 -25.64 -13.23
C ALA A 269 16.41 -26.24 -14.51
N PRO A 270 16.45 -27.59 -14.64
CA PRO A 270 17.25 -28.24 -15.69
C PRO A 270 16.53 -28.27 -17.06
N ALA A 271 15.22 -28.06 -17.11
CA ALA A 271 14.37 -28.45 -18.23
C ALA A 271 14.68 -27.78 -19.59
N GLN A 272 15.25 -26.58 -19.60
CA GLN A 272 15.63 -25.92 -20.85
C GLN A 272 16.86 -26.55 -21.54
N SER A 273 17.61 -27.40 -20.84
CA SER A 273 18.88 -27.97 -21.32
C SER A 273 19.08 -29.46 -20.96
N MET A 274 18.05 -30.10 -20.42
CA MET A 274 18.07 -31.51 -20.03
C MET A 274 17.13 -32.27 -20.94
N CYS A 275 17.54 -33.45 -21.38
CA CYS A 275 16.65 -34.39 -22.05
C CYS A 275 15.88 -35.18 -20.96
N LEU A 276 14.62 -34.82 -20.69
CA LEU A 276 13.85 -35.29 -19.54
C LEU A 276 13.54 -36.81 -19.59
N ALA A 277 13.48 -37.35 -20.80
CA ALA A 277 13.26 -38.76 -21.12
C ALA A 277 14.52 -39.61 -20.96
N ASP A 278 15.72 -39.01 -20.93
CA ASP A 278 16.99 -39.73 -20.92
C ASP A 278 17.43 -40.09 -19.49
N ASP A 279 17.47 -41.39 -19.19
CA ASP A 279 17.89 -41.87 -17.86
C ASP A 279 19.34 -41.50 -17.53
N GLY A 280 20.19 -41.29 -18.55
CA GLY A 280 21.57 -40.82 -18.38
C GLY A 280 21.62 -39.42 -17.80
N ASP A 281 20.79 -38.52 -18.31
CA ASP A 281 20.62 -37.17 -17.79
C ASP A 281 19.96 -37.16 -16.40
N VAL A 282 18.93 -37.98 -16.16
CA VAL A 282 18.35 -38.14 -14.81
C VAL A 282 19.42 -38.60 -13.81
N ARG A 283 20.30 -39.53 -14.19
CA ARG A 283 21.45 -39.94 -13.35
C ARG A 283 22.49 -38.83 -13.14
N LYS A 284 22.71 -37.93 -14.11
CA LYS A 284 23.57 -36.75 -13.90
C LYS A 284 22.94 -35.82 -12.85
N LEU A 285 21.63 -35.66 -12.88
CA LEU A 285 20.90 -34.77 -11.98
C LEU A 285 20.97 -35.28 -10.55
N THR A 286 20.71 -36.57 -10.34
CA THR A 286 20.82 -37.18 -9.00
C THR A 286 22.25 -37.17 -8.47
N ARG A 287 23.27 -37.31 -9.32
CA ARG A 287 24.68 -37.10 -8.92
C ARG A 287 24.96 -35.66 -8.46
N LYS A 288 24.39 -34.66 -9.15
CA LYS A 288 24.49 -33.26 -8.72
C LYS A 288 23.81 -33.06 -7.36
N ILE A 289 22.64 -33.66 -7.14
CA ILE A 289 21.94 -33.64 -5.85
C ILE A 289 22.79 -34.27 -4.74
N ASP A 290 23.43 -35.41 -4.98
CA ASP A 290 24.38 -36.03 -4.03
C ASP A 290 25.55 -35.11 -3.70
N ALA A 291 26.09 -34.41 -4.70
CA ALA A 291 27.15 -33.44 -4.50
C ALA A 291 26.68 -32.26 -3.64
N MET A 292 25.49 -31.71 -3.89
CA MET A 292 24.91 -30.63 -3.08
C MET A 292 24.59 -31.08 -1.64
N TRP A 293 24.11 -32.32 -1.47
CA TRP A 293 23.94 -32.92 -0.14
C TRP A 293 25.25 -32.97 0.64
N ALA A 294 26.34 -33.38 -0.02
CA ALA A 294 27.68 -33.41 0.58
C ALA A 294 28.22 -32.02 0.94
N LEU A 295 27.69 -30.94 0.34
CA LEU A 295 27.99 -29.56 0.72
C LEU A 295 27.15 -29.04 1.89
N GLY A 296 26.14 -29.80 2.33
CA GLY A 296 25.31 -29.48 3.49
C GLY A 296 23.86 -29.07 3.16
N VAL A 297 23.45 -29.13 1.90
CA VAL A 297 22.04 -28.95 1.51
C VAL A 297 21.20 -30.11 2.04
N ARG A 298 20.00 -29.84 2.58
CA ARG A 298 19.11 -30.86 3.16
C ARG A 298 17.69 -30.87 2.59
N ALA A 299 17.39 -29.95 1.68
CA ALA A 299 16.13 -29.92 0.95
C ALA A 299 16.33 -29.45 -0.48
N PHE A 300 15.50 -29.96 -1.39
CA PHE A 300 15.67 -29.77 -2.83
C PHE A 300 14.36 -29.33 -3.47
N GLN A 301 14.48 -28.51 -4.52
CA GLN A 301 13.35 -28.12 -5.37
C GLN A 301 13.72 -28.31 -6.85
N LEU A 302 12.82 -28.92 -7.64
CA LEU A 302 12.88 -28.87 -9.10
C LEU A 302 12.01 -27.73 -9.60
N GLN A 303 12.50 -26.93 -10.54
CA GLN A 303 11.76 -25.82 -11.12
C GLN A 303 11.56 -26.04 -12.63
N PHE A 304 10.32 -25.92 -13.07
CA PHE A 304 9.88 -26.06 -14.46
C PHE A 304 9.16 -24.79 -14.96
N GLN A 305 9.51 -23.64 -14.36
CA GLN A 305 9.09 -22.32 -14.81
C GLN A 305 9.68 -22.00 -16.19
N ASP A 306 8.92 -21.27 -17.01
CA ASP A 306 9.29 -20.87 -18.38
C ASP A 306 9.64 -22.05 -19.31
N VAL A 307 8.89 -23.16 -19.17
CA VAL A 307 9.03 -24.36 -20.02
C VAL A 307 7.82 -24.47 -20.95
N SER A 308 8.07 -24.78 -22.23
CA SER A 308 7.02 -24.99 -23.23
C SER A 308 6.30 -26.33 -23.04
N TYR A 309 5.02 -26.39 -23.43
CA TYR A 309 4.27 -27.65 -23.47
C TYR A 309 4.60 -28.53 -24.67
N SER A 310 5.24 -27.97 -25.68
CA SER A 310 5.37 -28.61 -27.00
C SER A 310 6.76 -28.45 -27.61
N GLU A 311 7.58 -27.54 -27.09
CA GLU A 311 8.95 -27.35 -27.55
C GLU A 311 9.90 -28.04 -26.57
N TRP A 312 10.52 -29.11 -27.05
CA TRP A 312 11.40 -29.95 -26.27
C TRP A 312 12.86 -29.64 -26.56
N HIS A 313 13.72 -29.79 -25.54
CA HIS A 313 15.16 -29.63 -25.72
C HIS A 313 15.78 -30.73 -26.60
N CYS A 314 15.26 -31.96 -26.52
CA CYS A 314 15.74 -33.11 -27.29
C CYS A 314 14.59 -33.85 -27.99
N GLU A 315 14.90 -34.54 -29.09
CA GLU A 315 13.92 -35.34 -29.86
C GLU A 315 13.30 -36.48 -29.04
N LYS A 316 14.07 -37.10 -28.14
CA LYS A 316 13.57 -38.21 -27.29
C LYS A 316 12.41 -37.79 -26.38
N ASP A 317 12.37 -36.53 -25.94
CA ASP A 317 11.27 -36.03 -25.12
C ASP A 317 9.97 -35.96 -25.94
N ALA A 318 10.06 -35.49 -27.18
CA ALA A 318 8.95 -35.46 -28.11
C ALA A 318 8.45 -36.89 -28.43
N GLU A 319 9.36 -37.83 -28.66
CA GLU A 319 9.04 -39.23 -28.94
C GLU A 319 8.37 -39.94 -27.75
N ARG A 320 8.86 -39.69 -26.52
CA ARG A 320 8.37 -40.37 -25.32
C ARG A 320 7.07 -39.78 -24.79
N TYR A 321 6.95 -38.44 -24.77
CA TYR A 321 5.86 -37.76 -24.09
C TYR A 321 4.80 -37.20 -25.04
N GLY A 322 5.17 -36.91 -26.29
CA GLY A 322 4.30 -36.23 -27.25
C GLY A 322 4.37 -34.71 -27.11
N SER A 323 3.25 -34.02 -27.28
CA SER A 323 3.15 -32.56 -27.12
C SER A 323 1.90 -32.18 -26.33
N GLY A 324 1.87 -30.96 -25.81
CA GLY A 324 0.74 -30.43 -25.05
C GLY A 324 0.87 -30.59 -23.53
N PRO A 325 -0.12 -30.06 -22.79
CA PRO A 325 -0.07 -29.92 -21.34
C PRO A 325 0.11 -31.26 -20.61
N GLU A 326 -0.58 -32.32 -21.00
CA GLU A 326 -0.39 -33.64 -20.36
C GLU A 326 1.00 -34.22 -20.59
N ALA A 327 1.59 -34.00 -21.78
CA ALA A 327 2.93 -34.46 -22.11
C ALA A 327 3.97 -33.81 -21.21
N ALA A 328 3.88 -32.48 -21.06
CA ALA A 328 4.72 -31.71 -20.15
C ALA A 328 4.56 -32.17 -18.69
N ALA A 329 3.33 -32.38 -18.24
CA ALA A 329 3.05 -32.88 -16.89
C ALA A 329 3.71 -34.24 -16.63
N ARG A 330 3.56 -35.21 -17.55
CA ARG A 330 4.20 -36.54 -17.45
C ARG A 330 5.73 -36.46 -17.45
N ALA A 331 6.31 -35.61 -18.29
CA ALA A 331 7.76 -35.43 -18.35
C ALA A 331 8.32 -34.89 -17.03
N GLN A 332 7.65 -33.89 -16.45
CA GLN A 332 8.05 -33.28 -15.18
C GLN A 332 7.85 -34.23 -13.99
N ALA A 333 6.72 -34.94 -13.94
CA ALA A 333 6.44 -35.96 -12.93
C ALA A 333 7.46 -37.11 -12.97
N HIS A 334 7.88 -37.54 -14.17
CA HIS A 334 8.91 -38.57 -14.34
C HIS A 334 10.23 -38.19 -13.65
N VAL A 335 10.74 -36.99 -13.93
CA VAL A 335 11.99 -36.51 -13.32
C VAL A 335 11.82 -36.27 -11.82
N ALA A 336 10.70 -35.67 -11.40
CA ALA A 336 10.40 -35.44 -9.99
C ALA A 336 10.32 -36.74 -9.19
N GLY A 337 9.62 -37.76 -9.69
CA GLY A 337 9.53 -39.06 -9.03
C GLY A 337 10.87 -39.78 -8.96
N ALA A 338 11.70 -39.69 -10.01
CA ALA A 338 13.05 -40.26 -9.99
C ALA A 338 13.93 -39.60 -8.92
N VAL A 339 13.87 -38.26 -8.79
CA VAL A 339 14.60 -37.52 -7.76
C VAL A 339 14.06 -37.82 -6.37
N ALA A 340 12.73 -37.85 -6.18
CA ALA A 340 12.10 -38.13 -4.90
C ALA A 340 12.48 -39.52 -4.37
N ARG A 341 12.42 -40.56 -5.23
CA ARG A 341 12.87 -41.91 -4.88
C ARG A 341 14.37 -41.95 -4.55
N HIS A 342 15.21 -41.31 -5.36
CA HIS A 342 16.65 -41.24 -5.09
C HIS A 342 16.95 -40.59 -3.73
N LEU A 343 16.26 -39.50 -3.38
CA LEU A 343 16.40 -38.84 -2.07
C LEU A 343 15.95 -39.78 -0.94
N ALA A 344 14.81 -40.45 -1.07
CA ALA A 344 14.32 -41.39 -0.07
C ALA A 344 15.29 -42.57 0.16
N ASP A 345 15.86 -43.11 -0.91
CA ASP A 345 16.75 -44.28 -0.85
C ASP A 345 18.17 -43.93 -0.34
N ARG A 346 18.73 -42.79 -0.79
CA ARG A 346 20.13 -42.42 -0.53
C ARG A 346 20.30 -41.49 0.66
N HIS A 347 19.29 -40.67 0.94
CA HIS A 347 19.32 -39.61 1.94
C HIS A 347 18.00 -39.59 2.75
N PRO A 348 17.71 -40.62 3.56
CA PRO A 348 16.43 -40.73 4.28
C PRO A 348 16.15 -39.59 5.27
N GLY A 349 17.14 -38.76 5.59
CA GLY A 349 16.97 -37.51 6.36
C GLY A 349 16.68 -36.27 5.52
N ALA A 350 16.52 -36.39 4.20
CA ALA A 350 16.13 -35.30 3.33
C ALA A 350 14.65 -34.95 3.55
N GLU A 351 14.32 -33.67 3.46
CA GLU A 351 12.92 -33.29 3.40
C GLU A 351 12.29 -33.67 2.06
N ALA A 352 10.97 -33.81 2.06
CA ALA A 352 10.18 -34.05 0.86
C ALA A 352 10.55 -33.07 -0.26
N LEU A 353 10.82 -33.61 -1.45
CA LEU A 353 11.09 -32.85 -2.66
C LEU A 353 9.93 -31.87 -2.90
N SER A 354 10.25 -30.63 -3.27
CA SER A 354 9.26 -29.73 -3.85
C SER A 354 9.46 -29.56 -5.36
N VAL A 355 8.37 -29.31 -6.07
CA VAL A 355 8.38 -29.03 -7.50
C VAL A 355 7.67 -27.70 -7.72
N MET A 356 8.33 -26.76 -8.40
CA MET A 356 7.67 -25.60 -9.00
C MET A 356 7.27 -25.96 -10.42
N PRO A 357 5.98 -26.21 -10.69
CA PRO A 357 5.51 -26.64 -11.99
C PRO A 357 5.53 -25.48 -12.99
N THR A 358 5.23 -25.77 -14.26
CA THR A 358 5.04 -24.72 -15.27
C THR A 358 3.85 -23.82 -14.95
N GLU A 359 2.73 -24.40 -14.52
CA GLU A 359 1.56 -23.64 -14.03
C GLU A 359 1.62 -23.39 -12.52
N PHE A 360 2.64 -22.64 -12.08
CA PHE A 360 2.90 -22.33 -10.66
C PHE A 360 1.97 -21.26 -10.04
N TYR A 361 1.13 -20.61 -10.84
CA TYR A 361 0.12 -19.64 -10.39
C TYR A 361 -1.21 -19.90 -11.10
N GLN A 362 -2.30 -19.25 -10.66
CA GLN A 362 -3.69 -19.34 -11.15
C GLN A 362 -4.61 -20.22 -10.28
N GLU A 363 -5.92 -20.00 -10.41
CA GLU A 363 -6.98 -20.76 -9.76
C GLU A 363 -7.37 -22.03 -10.53
N GLY A 364 -7.88 -23.02 -9.80
CA GLY A 364 -8.55 -24.17 -10.37
C GLY A 364 -7.64 -25.19 -11.07
N ALA A 365 -8.32 -26.22 -11.56
CA ALA A 365 -7.72 -27.30 -12.33
C ALA A 365 -7.59 -26.91 -13.81
N THR A 366 -6.53 -27.38 -14.43
CA THR A 366 -6.30 -27.34 -15.89
C THR A 366 -5.93 -28.73 -16.36
N GLU A 367 -5.88 -28.94 -17.67
CA GLU A 367 -5.39 -30.19 -18.26
C GLU A 367 -3.98 -30.54 -17.75
N TYR A 368 -3.08 -29.55 -17.71
CA TYR A 368 -1.72 -29.71 -17.18
C TYR A 368 -1.72 -30.04 -15.69
N ARG A 369 -2.43 -29.28 -14.84
CA ARG A 369 -2.42 -29.49 -13.38
C ARG A 369 -3.05 -30.81 -12.98
N THR A 370 -4.17 -31.17 -13.64
CA THR A 370 -4.85 -32.45 -13.41
C THR A 370 -3.95 -33.62 -13.79
N ALA A 371 -3.27 -33.52 -14.95
CA ALA A 371 -2.31 -34.53 -15.36
C ALA A 371 -1.11 -34.59 -14.41
N LEU A 372 -0.56 -33.44 -13.99
CA LEU A 372 0.59 -33.42 -13.08
C LEU A 372 0.23 -34.05 -11.74
N ALA A 373 -0.92 -33.68 -11.16
CA ALA A 373 -1.41 -34.23 -9.90
C ALA A 373 -1.55 -35.76 -9.95
N ARG A 374 -2.09 -36.30 -11.05
CA ARG A 374 -2.25 -37.74 -11.25
C ARG A 374 -0.93 -38.50 -11.34
N GLU A 375 0.09 -37.90 -11.95
CA GLU A 375 1.35 -38.57 -12.29
C GLU A 375 2.44 -38.35 -11.22
N LEU A 376 2.30 -37.34 -10.37
CA LEU A 376 3.29 -36.96 -9.36
C LEU A 376 3.23 -37.91 -8.15
N ASP A 377 4.39 -38.36 -7.67
CA ASP A 377 4.47 -39.20 -6.47
C ASP A 377 3.89 -38.46 -5.24
N GLY A 378 2.96 -39.08 -4.49
CA GLY A 378 2.21 -38.45 -3.40
C GLY A 378 3.02 -37.82 -2.24
N GLY A 379 4.31 -38.15 -2.14
CA GLY A 379 5.24 -37.53 -1.18
C GLY A 379 5.83 -36.18 -1.63
N VAL A 380 5.63 -35.78 -2.89
CA VAL A 380 6.19 -34.55 -3.47
C VAL A 380 5.29 -33.36 -3.16
N ARG A 381 5.90 -32.23 -2.79
CA ARG A 381 5.21 -30.96 -2.52
C ARG A 381 5.15 -30.11 -3.78
N VAL A 382 4.11 -29.31 -3.95
CA VAL A 382 3.94 -28.44 -5.13
C VAL A 382 4.10 -26.98 -4.72
N ALA A 383 4.98 -26.24 -5.37
CA ALA A 383 5.15 -24.81 -5.16
C ALA A 383 4.11 -24.00 -5.94
N TRP A 384 3.57 -22.97 -5.30
CA TRP A 384 2.47 -22.16 -5.81
C TRP A 384 2.63 -20.71 -5.35
N THR A 385 2.45 -19.74 -6.25
CA THR A 385 2.63 -18.31 -5.93
C THR A 385 1.33 -17.58 -5.58
N GLY A 386 0.19 -18.26 -5.67
CA GLY A 386 -1.14 -17.66 -5.54
C GLY A 386 -1.93 -17.69 -6.84
N VAL A 387 -3.02 -16.94 -6.86
CA VAL A 387 -3.89 -16.79 -8.05
C VAL A 387 -3.27 -15.94 -9.16
N GLY A 388 -2.09 -15.37 -8.92
CA GLY A 388 -1.26 -14.67 -9.89
C GLY A 388 0.22 -14.87 -9.58
N VAL A 389 1.08 -14.41 -10.49
CA VAL A 389 2.53 -14.41 -10.27
C VAL A 389 2.88 -13.54 -9.07
N VAL A 390 2.31 -12.33 -9.02
CA VAL A 390 2.44 -11.41 -7.88
C VAL A 390 1.03 -11.02 -7.41
N PRO A 391 0.36 -11.83 -6.58
CA PRO A 391 -1.03 -11.59 -6.24
C PRO A 391 -1.15 -10.48 -5.18
N ARG A 392 -2.16 -9.61 -5.34
CA ARG A 392 -2.52 -8.60 -4.33
C ARG A 392 -3.01 -9.28 -3.04
N THR A 393 -3.81 -10.32 -3.17
CA THR A 393 -4.34 -11.11 -2.05
C THR A 393 -4.16 -12.61 -2.27
N ILE A 394 -4.05 -13.37 -1.18
CA ILE A 394 -4.20 -14.83 -1.20
C ILE A 394 -5.17 -15.22 -0.08
N THR A 395 -6.27 -15.86 -0.43
CA THR A 395 -7.29 -16.30 0.52
C THR A 395 -7.16 -17.78 0.89
N GLY A 396 -7.74 -18.18 2.02
CA GLY A 396 -7.83 -19.58 2.41
C GLY A 396 -8.64 -20.42 1.42
N ARG A 397 -9.63 -19.81 0.75
CA ARG A 397 -10.42 -20.46 -0.32
C ARG A 397 -9.56 -20.77 -1.54
N GLU A 398 -8.75 -19.81 -1.97
CA GLU A 398 -7.83 -19.99 -3.10
C GLU A 398 -6.78 -21.05 -2.80
N LEU A 399 -6.22 -21.06 -1.57
CA LEU A 399 -5.32 -22.12 -1.13
C LEU A 399 -6.01 -23.50 -1.19
N ALA A 400 -7.24 -23.60 -0.70
CA ALA A 400 -8.00 -24.85 -0.73
C ALA A 400 -8.27 -25.33 -2.16
N GLY A 401 -8.69 -24.43 -3.05
CA GLY A 401 -8.90 -24.73 -4.47
C GLY A 401 -7.61 -25.13 -5.19
N ALA A 402 -6.48 -24.49 -4.88
CA ALA A 402 -5.18 -24.90 -5.43
C ALA A 402 -4.77 -26.30 -4.94
N ARG A 403 -5.04 -26.64 -3.67
CA ARG A 403 -4.80 -28.01 -3.15
C ARG A 403 -5.66 -29.04 -3.86
N GLU A 404 -6.93 -28.73 -4.09
CA GLU A 404 -7.85 -29.62 -4.82
C GLU A 404 -7.38 -29.84 -6.27
N ALA A 405 -6.93 -28.77 -6.96
CA ALA A 405 -6.40 -28.86 -8.31
C ALA A 405 -5.13 -29.73 -8.43
N PHE A 406 -4.41 -29.93 -7.33
CA PHE A 406 -3.23 -30.79 -7.25
C PHE A 406 -3.47 -32.06 -6.43
N ASP A 407 -4.69 -32.62 -6.42
CA ASP A 407 -5.07 -33.86 -5.72
C ASP A 407 -4.56 -33.91 -4.25
N HIS A 408 -4.71 -32.78 -3.56
CA HIS A 408 -4.31 -32.56 -2.17
C HIS A 408 -2.82 -32.71 -1.85
N HIS A 409 -1.93 -32.69 -2.85
CA HIS A 409 -0.49 -32.56 -2.61
C HIS A 409 -0.20 -31.34 -1.71
N PRO A 410 0.76 -31.43 -0.76
CA PRO A 410 1.07 -30.32 0.13
C PRO A 410 1.66 -29.13 -0.64
N LEU A 411 1.12 -27.92 -0.41
CA LEU A 411 1.55 -26.72 -1.12
C LEU A 411 2.67 -25.98 -0.41
N VAL A 412 3.69 -25.57 -1.17
CA VAL A 412 4.70 -24.58 -0.77
C VAL A 412 4.28 -23.24 -1.35
N THR A 413 3.79 -22.33 -0.51
CA THR A 413 3.48 -20.96 -0.94
C THR A 413 4.79 -20.21 -1.16
N MET A 414 5.11 -19.91 -2.42
CA MET A 414 6.26 -19.11 -2.82
C MET A 414 5.76 -17.71 -3.17
N ASP A 415 5.82 -16.81 -2.19
CA ASP A 415 5.22 -15.50 -2.33
C ASP A 415 6.17 -14.50 -2.96
N ASN A 416 5.79 -13.91 -4.10
CA ASN A 416 6.59 -12.90 -4.80
C ASN A 416 6.49 -11.52 -4.14
N TYR A 417 6.89 -11.44 -2.88
CA TYR A 417 7.10 -10.19 -2.16
C TYR A 417 8.22 -10.39 -1.13
N PRO A 418 9.21 -9.48 -1.03
CA PRO A 418 9.31 -8.15 -1.64
C PRO A 418 9.97 -8.06 -3.03
N VAL A 419 10.22 -9.17 -3.75
CA VAL A 419 10.93 -9.14 -5.05
C VAL A 419 10.48 -8.00 -5.98
N ASN A 420 11.46 -7.32 -6.61
CA ASN A 420 11.28 -6.12 -7.42
C ASN A 420 11.97 -6.17 -8.79
N ASP A 421 12.44 -7.35 -9.22
CA ASP A 421 13.11 -7.54 -10.52
C ASP A 421 12.26 -7.12 -11.73
N TYR A 422 10.94 -7.24 -11.62
CA TYR A 422 9.96 -6.79 -12.63
C TYR A 422 9.69 -5.27 -12.61
N ALA A 423 10.21 -4.54 -11.61
CA ALA A 423 10.00 -3.11 -11.41
C ALA A 423 11.28 -2.45 -10.87
N GLN A 424 12.37 -2.55 -11.64
CA GLN A 424 13.73 -2.15 -11.23
C GLN A 424 13.89 -0.65 -10.90
N ASP A 425 12.93 0.20 -11.23
CA ASP A 425 12.88 1.59 -10.81
C ASP A 425 12.36 1.77 -9.36
N ARG A 426 11.93 0.70 -8.69
CA ARG A 426 11.30 0.71 -7.37
C ARG A 426 11.97 -0.26 -6.40
N ILE A 427 11.89 0.06 -5.11
CA ILE A 427 12.11 -0.88 -4.00
C ILE A 427 10.81 -1.02 -3.20
N PHE A 428 10.56 -2.20 -2.64
CA PHE A 428 9.33 -2.48 -1.89
C PHE A 428 9.65 -2.70 -0.42
N LEU A 429 9.46 -1.65 0.38
CA LEU A 429 9.83 -1.62 1.80
C LEU A 429 8.63 -1.64 2.75
N GLY A 430 7.42 -1.84 2.24
CA GLY A 430 6.19 -1.92 3.04
C GLY A 430 6.07 -3.22 3.85
N PRO A 431 5.04 -3.31 4.72
CA PRO A 431 4.71 -4.55 5.40
C PRO A 431 4.09 -5.59 4.48
N TYR A 432 4.26 -6.87 4.83
CA TYR A 432 3.56 -7.99 4.23
C TYR A 432 2.05 -7.93 4.55
N THR A 433 1.19 -7.89 3.53
CA THR A 433 -0.27 -7.77 3.67
C THR A 433 -1.03 -8.61 2.63
N GLY A 434 -2.36 -8.70 2.78
CA GLY A 434 -3.24 -9.33 1.79
C GLY A 434 -3.33 -10.86 1.85
N ARG A 435 -2.64 -11.52 2.80
CA ARG A 435 -2.71 -12.99 2.98
C ARG A 435 -3.56 -13.30 4.20
N GLU A 436 -4.59 -14.12 4.02
CA GLU A 436 -5.43 -14.58 5.13
C GLU A 436 -4.66 -15.56 6.02
N PRO A 437 -4.87 -15.58 7.35
CA PRO A 437 -4.15 -16.48 8.25
C PRO A 437 -4.19 -17.97 7.87
N ALA A 438 -5.27 -18.40 7.20
CA ALA A 438 -5.43 -19.75 6.67
C ALA A 438 -4.34 -20.13 5.66
N VAL A 439 -3.77 -19.17 4.93
CA VAL A 439 -2.65 -19.38 4.00
C VAL A 439 -1.42 -19.83 4.76
N ALA A 440 -1.03 -19.09 5.81
CA ALA A 440 0.12 -19.44 6.62
C ALA A 440 -0.06 -20.82 7.30
N THR A 441 -1.22 -21.09 7.89
CA THR A 441 -1.45 -22.35 8.61
C THR A 441 -1.71 -23.55 7.71
N GLY A 442 -2.19 -23.31 6.48
CA GLY A 442 -2.57 -24.36 5.53
C GLY A 442 -1.46 -24.77 4.57
N SER A 443 -0.40 -23.97 4.44
CA SER A 443 0.74 -24.28 3.58
C SER A 443 1.76 -25.18 4.27
N ALA A 444 2.34 -26.11 3.50
CA ALA A 444 3.45 -26.95 3.95
C ALA A 444 4.71 -26.13 4.20
N ALA A 445 4.90 -25.07 3.42
CA ALA A 445 5.88 -24.02 3.66
C ALA A 445 5.39 -22.67 3.15
N LEU A 446 5.82 -21.57 3.79
CA LEU A 446 5.60 -20.20 3.34
C LEU A 446 6.95 -19.51 3.15
N LEU A 447 7.31 -19.23 1.90
CA LEU A 447 8.60 -18.64 1.52
C LEU A 447 8.37 -17.32 0.80
N ALA A 448 8.90 -16.22 1.32
CA ALA A 448 8.91 -14.93 0.63
C ALA A 448 10.09 -14.81 -0.34
N ASN A 449 9.85 -14.32 -1.55
CA ASN A 449 10.87 -14.06 -2.54
C ASN A 449 11.51 -12.69 -2.29
N ALA A 450 12.79 -12.69 -1.96
CA ALA A 450 13.51 -11.48 -1.59
C ALA A 450 13.80 -10.56 -2.80
N MET A 451 14.22 -9.32 -2.53
CA MET A 451 14.79 -8.44 -3.56
C MET A 451 16.27 -8.75 -3.76
N GLU A 452 16.84 -8.25 -4.86
CA GLU A 452 18.28 -8.20 -5.10
C GLU A 452 19.02 -7.43 -3.98
N GLN A 453 18.36 -6.46 -3.35
CA GLN A 453 18.88 -5.70 -2.20
C GLN A 453 18.71 -6.49 -0.89
N ALA A 454 19.76 -7.20 -0.46
CA ALA A 454 19.73 -8.12 0.67
C ALA A 454 19.35 -7.46 2.01
N SER A 455 20.00 -6.35 2.36
CA SER A 455 19.76 -5.65 3.62
C SER A 455 18.43 -4.91 3.59
N ALA A 456 18.07 -4.30 2.47
CA ALA A 456 16.78 -3.64 2.31
C ALA A 456 15.60 -4.63 2.44
N SER A 457 15.75 -5.84 1.91
CA SER A 457 14.76 -6.92 2.02
C SER A 457 14.42 -7.31 3.46
N ARG A 458 15.29 -7.02 4.43
CA ARG A 458 15.04 -7.39 5.84
C ARG A 458 13.82 -6.69 6.43
N ILE A 459 13.46 -5.49 5.96
CA ILE A 459 12.26 -4.77 6.44
C ILE A 459 10.99 -5.60 6.16
N PRO A 460 10.62 -5.86 4.88
CA PRO A 460 9.45 -6.68 4.58
C PRO A 460 9.60 -8.13 5.07
N LEU A 461 10.79 -8.76 4.96
CA LEU A 461 10.99 -10.14 5.41
C LEU A 461 10.82 -10.33 6.92
N PHE A 462 11.10 -9.30 7.73
CA PHE A 462 10.81 -9.32 9.16
C PHE A 462 9.30 -9.44 9.38
N THR A 463 8.51 -8.66 8.63
CA THR A 463 7.04 -8.69 8.73
C THR A 463 6.45 -10.01 8.24
N THR A 464 7.04 -10.62 7.21
CA THR A 464 6.69 -11.97 6.77
C THR A 464 7.00 -13.01 7.86
N ALA A 465 8.12 -12.88 8.56
CA ALA A 465 8.47 -13.78 9.66
C ALA A 465 7.48 -13.66 10.83
N ASP A 466 7.04 -12.45 11.17
CA ASP A 466 6.02 -12.21 12.18
C ASP A 466 4.68 -12.86 11.79
N TYR A 467 4.23 -12.62 10.56
CA TYR A 467 3.03 -13.23 10.01
C TYR A 467 3.10 -14.77 9.99
N ALA A 468 4.19 -15.35 9.50
CA ALA A 468 4.35 -16.80 9.41
C ALA A 468 4.42 -17.48 10.80
N TRP A 469 4.89 -16.76 11.82
CA TRP A 469 4.93 -17.26 13.19
C TRP A 469 3.57 -17.16 13.89
N ASN A 470 2.88 -16.02 13.79
CA ASN A 470 1.58 -15.80 14.44
C ASN A 470 0.60 -15.03 13.54
N PRO A 471 0.03 -15.71 12.53
CA PRO A 471 -0.77 -15.03 11.51
C PRO A 471 -2.08 -14.46 12.06
N LYS A 472 -2.63 -15.03 13.13
CA LYS A 472 -3.88 -14.55 13.76
C LYS A 472 -3.68 -13.25 14.52
N ALA A 473 -2.54 -13.10 15.20
CA ALA A 473 -2.23 -11.91 15.98
C ALA A 473 -1.38 -10.88 15.21
N TYR A 474 -0.99 -11.17 13.97
CA TYR A 474 -0.20 -10.29 13.12
C TYR A 474 -0.85 -8.91 12.97
N ARG A 475 -0.03 -7.86 13.10
CA ARG A 475 -0.43 -6.46 12.94
C ARG A 475 0.61 -5.78 12.03
N PRO A 476 0.30 -5.59 10.74
CA PRO A 476 1.27 -5.17 9.73
C PRO A 476 2.06 -3.93 10.13
N GLU A 477 1.38 -2.86 10.55
CA GLU A 477 2.02 -1.59 10.90
C GLU A 477 2.95 -1.74 12.12
N GLN A 478 2.53 -2.45 13.17
CA GLN A 478 3.37 -2.65 14.36
C GLN A 478 4.60 -3.50 14.03
N SER A 479 4.44 -4.53 13.19
CA SER A 479 5.56 -5.35 12.74
C SER A 479 6.52 -4.57 11.85
N TRP A 480 6.01 -3.67 11.02
CA TRP A 480 6.82 -2.80 10.16
C TRP A 480 7.68 -1.84 10.98
N GLN A 481 7.07 -1.15 11.96
CA GLN A 481 7.82 -0.27 12.87
C GLN A 481 8.91 -1.04 13.63
N ALA A 482 8.63 -2.26 14.07
CA ALA A 482 9.61 -3.13 14.72
C ALA A 482 10.75 -3.58 13.79
N ALA A 483 10.47 -3.79 12.51
CA ALA A 483 11.51 -4.09 11.51
C ALA A 483 12.47 -2.91 11.32
N LEU A 484 11.94 -1.68 11.32
CA LEU A 484 12.76 -0.47 11.28
C LEU A 484 13.59 -0.31 12.56
N ASP A 485 13.04 -0.67 13.73
CA ASP A 485 13.75 -0.65 15.01
C ASP A 485 14.90 -1.69 15.04
N ASP A 486 14.68 -2.92 14.55
CA ASP A 486 15.73 -3.95 14.43
C ASP A 486 16.88 -3.46 13.56
N LEU A 487 16.58 -2.89 12.39
CA LEU A 487 17.59 -2.43 11.45
C LEU A 487 18.29 -1.14 11.92
N ALA A 488 17.64 -0.31 12.74
CA ALA A 488 18.25 0.87 13.32
C ALA A 488 19.24 0.56 14.44
N GLY A 489 19.16 -0.62 15.08
CA GLY A 489 20.06 -1.01 16.15
C GLY A 489 20.05 -0.07 17.36
N GLY A 490 18.91 0.58 17.62
CA GLY A 490 18.74 1.55 18.73
C GLY A 490 19.14 2.99 18.42
N ASP A 491 19.66 3.31 17.22
CA ASP A 491 19.95 4.70 16.84
C ASP A 491 18.71 5.44 16.33
N ALA A 492 18.28 6.46 17.09
CA ALA A 492 17.07 7.22 16.77
C ALA A 492 17.14 7.99 15.44
N ARG A 493 18.33 8.44 15.01
CA ARG A 493 18.48 9.21 13.76
C ARG A 493 18.43 8.31 12.54
N THR A 494 19.09 7.16 12.61
CA THR A 494 18.98 6.07 11.64
C THR A 494 17.55 5.59 11.56
N ARG A 495 16.87 5.41 12.70
CA ARG A 495 15.47 5.01 12.73
C ARG A 495 14.54 6.01 12.03
N GLU A 496 14.72 7.31 12.26
CA GLU A 496 13.94 8.35 11.59
C GLU A 496 14.20 8.34 10.06
N ALA A 497 15.45 8.16 9.65
CA ALA A 497 15.82 8.06 8.23
C ALA A 497 15.31 6.78 7.56
N LEU A 498 15.32 5.64 8.25
CA LEU A 498 14.73 4.38 7.80
C LEU A 498 13.22 4.52 7.62
N ALA A 499 12.52 5.18 8.54
CA ALA A 499 11.10 5.46 8.40
C ALA A 499 10.80 6.37 7.20
N ALA A 500 11.65 7.37 6.95
CA ALA A 500 11.51 8.23 5.78
C ALA A 500 11.77 7.48 4.46
N LEU A 501 12.78 6.60 4.40
CA LEU A 501 13.05 5.76 3.24
C LEU A 501 11.90 4.77 3.02
N ALA A 502 11.67 3.89 3.99
CA ALA A 502 10.68 2.84 3.88
C ALA A 502 9.25 3.38 3.70
N GLY A 503 8.92 4.52 4.33
CA GLY A 503 7.60 5.15 4.20
C GLY A 503 7.34 5.80 2.84
N ASN A 504 8.38 6.17 2.09
CA ASN A 504 8.28 6.70 0.72
C ASN A 504 8.56 5.63 -0.36
N ASP A 505 8.75 4.38 0.06
CA ASP A 505 8.87 3.20 -0.81
C ASP A 505 8.01 2.04 -0.25
N SER A 506 6.92 2.38 0.44
CA SER A 506 6.10 1.41 1.16
C SER A 506 5.09 0.73 0.24
N SER A 507 4.73 1.38 -0.87
CA SER A 507 3.68 0.86 -1.75
C SER A 507 4.18 -0.25 -2.65
N SER A 508 3.31 -1.22 -2.88
CA SER A 508 3.53 -2.33 -3.80
C SER A 508 2.18 -2.81 -4.32
N ILE A 509 2.15 -3.91 -5.07
CA ILE A 509 0.88 -4.52 -5.46
C ILE A 509 0.06 -5.02 -4.26
N LEU A 510 0.70 -5.33 -3.13
CA LEU A 510 0.04 -5.73 -1.88
C LEU A 510 -0.65 -4.55 -1.17
N SER A 511 -0.05 -3.35 -1.27
CA SER A 511 -0.54 -2.14 -0.60
C SER A 511 -0.29 -0.92 -1.49
N PRO A 512 -1.16 -0.66 -2.49
CA PRO A 512 -0.96 0.46 -3.41
C PRO A 512 -1.09 1.82 -2.72
N ASP A 513 -1.86 1.91 -1.64
CA ASP A 513 -2.20 3.17 -0.97
C ASP A 513 -1.23 3.55 0.17
N GLY A 514 -0.29 2.68 0.51
CA GLY A 514 0.65 2.90 1.62
C GLY A 514 1.65 4.03 1.39
N GLU A 515 1.82 4.49 0.14
CA GLU A 515 2.89 5.40 -0.27
C GLU A 515 2.84 6.74 0.47
N SER A 516 3.96 7.10 1.09
CA SER A 516 4.16 8.36 1.83
C SER A 516 3.04 8.66 2.84
N ALA A 517 2.40 7.63 3.42
CA ALA A 517 1.22 7.80 4.27
C ALA A 517 1.45 8.76 5.45
N TYR A 518 2.65 8.79 6.03
CA TYR A 518 3.02 9.70 7.12
C TYR A 518 3.13 11.18 6.70
N LEU A 519 3.38 11.45 5.41
CA LEU A 519 3.47 12.81 4.88
C LEU A 519 2.11 13.40 4.51
N ARG A 520 1.16 12.56 4.07
CA ARG A 520 -0.18 13.00 3.63
C ARG A 520 -0.88 13.92 4.64
N PRO A 521 -1.00 13.58 5.94
CA PRO A 521 -1.64 14.48 6.90
C PRO A 521 -0.88 15.80 7.10
N LEU A 522 0.46 15.78 7.01
CA LEU A 522 1.28 17.00 7.08
C LEU A 522 1.07 17.89 5.86
N MET A 523 0.99 17.30 4.67
CA MET A 523 0.71 18.00 3.41
C MET A 523 -0.69 18.59 3.40
N GLU A 524 -1.70 17.82 3.81
CA GLU A 524 -3.09 18.27 3.94
C GLU A 524 -3.21 19.43 4.91
N GLU A 525 -2.59 19.33 6.08
CA GLU A 525 -2.56 20.39 7.08
C GLU A 525 -1.86 21.65 6.55
N PHE A 526 -0.73 21.49 5.85
CA PHE A 526 -0.04 22.60 5.20
C PHE A 526 -0.93 23.31 4.18
N TRP A 527 -1.58 22.57 3.27
CA TRP A 527 -2.49 23.16 2.27
C TRP A 527 -3.71 23.83 2.91
N ARG A 528 -4.29 23.21 3.95
CA ARG A 528 -5.42 23.76 4.70
C ARG A 528 -5.01 25.04 5.42
N SER A 529 -3.83 25.09 6.03
CA SER A 529 -3.34 26.27 6.72
C SER A 529 -3.18 27.49 5.80
N ARG A 530 -2.93 27.28 4.50
CA ARG A 530 -2.76 28.40 3.55
C ARG A 530 -4.02 29.20 3.29
N THR A 531 -5.21 28.67 3.60
CA THR A 531 -6.49 29.38 3.42
C THR A 531 -6.90 30.21 4.65
N THR A 532 -6.18 30.09 5.78
CA THR A 532 -6.42 30.92 6.97
C THR A 532 -5.56 32.18 6.96
N THR A 533 -6.05 33.23 7.62
CA THR A 533 -5.33 34.47 7.89
C THR A 533 -4.44 34.38 9.13
N ASP A 534 -4.55 33.32 9.95
CA ASP A 534 -3.70 33.12 11.14
C ASP A 534 -2.26 32.72 10.76
N ALA A 535 -1.32 33.63 10.99
CA ALA A 535 0.10 33.41 10.74
C ALA A 535 0.69 32.26 11.58
N ARG A 536 0.29 32.12 12.85
CA ARG A 536 0.86 31.09 13.74
C ARG A 536 0.50 29.68 13.28
N THR A 537 -0.74 29.48 12.84
CA THR A 537 -1.18 28.20 12.25
C THR A 537 -0.41 27.88 10.98
N ARG A 538 -0.22 28.86 10.07
CA ARG A 538 0.58 28.68 8.84
C ARG A 538 2.04 28.31 9.14
N GLU A 539 2.67 29.02 10.06
CA GLU A 539 4.07 28.79 10.42
C GLU A 539 4.29 27.42 11.06
N ARG A 540 3.38 27.00 11.95
CA ARG A 540 3.44 25.66 12.57
C ARG A 540 3.31 24.55 11.54
N ALA A 541 2.34 24.65 10.64
CA ALA A 541 2.13 23.64 9.58
C ALA A 541 3.33 23.59 8.61
N ALA A 542 3.86 24.75 8.22
CA ALA A 542 5.07 24.83 7.40
C ALA A 542 6.28 24.20 8.09
N ALA A 543 6.52 24.52 9.36
CA ALA A 543 7.65 23.96 10.13
C ALA A 543 7.56 22.43 10.25
N ALA A 544 6.37 21.89 10.53
CA ALA A 544 6.16 20.44 10.66
C ALA A 544 6.44 19.70 9.35
N LEU A 545 5.87 20.16 8.23
CA LEU A 545 6.10 19.54 6.92
C LEU A 545 7.57 19.69 6.46
N ARG A 546 8.16 20.87 6.68
CA ARG A 546 9.57 21.13 6.36
C ARG A 546 10.52 20.23 7.15
N ALA A 547 10.21 19.93 8.42
CA ALA A 547 11.01 19.01 9.23
C ALA A 547 11.02 17.60 8.63
N ALA A 548 9.88 17.09 8.17
CA ALA A 548 9.81 15.79 7.50
C ALA A 548 10.65 15.74 6.21
N PHE A 549 10.59 16.80 5.38
CA PHE A 549 11.46 16.94 4.21
C PHE A 549 12.95 17.05 4.56
N THR A 550 13.28 17.63 5.71
CA THR A 550 14.67 17.71 6.21
C THR A 550 15.22 16.32 6.52
N VAL A 551 14.41 15.44 7.12
CA VAL A 551 14.79 14.04 7.36
C VAL A 551 15.12 13.36 6.03
N MET A 552 14.22 13.46 5.05
CA MET A 552 14.42 12.87 3.71
C MET A 552 15.73 13.35 3.06
N ARG A 553 16.00 14.66 3.11
CA ARG A 553 17.24 15.25 2.58
C ARG A 553 18.50 14.72 3.28
N GLN A 554 18.42 14.41 4.57
CA GLN A 554 19.54 13.94 5.38
C GLN A 554 19.67 12.41 5.44
N SER A 555 18.70 11.66 4.90
CA SER A 555 18.72 10.19 4.94
C SER A 555 20.01 9.55 4.41
N PRO A 556 20.65 10.02 3.30
CA PRO A 556 21.91 9.43 2.84
C PRO A 556 23.02 9.41 3.91
N GLU A 557 23.20 10.51 4.63
CA GLU A 557 24.21 10.62 5.68
C GLU A 557 23.83 9.80 6.92
N ARG A 558 22.54 9.79 7.27
CA ARG A 558 22.02 9.09 8.46
C ARG A 558 22.02 7.56 8.32
N LEU A 559 22.03 7.04 7.08
CA LEU A 559 22.00 5.60 6.79
C LEU A 559 23.38 5.04 6.36
N ARG A 560 24.42 5.88 6.28
CA ARG A 560 25.73 5.52 5.70
C ARG A 560 26.40 4.29 6.34
N HIS A 561 26.13 4.03 7.62
CA HIS A 561 26.74 2.94 8.40
C HIS A 561 25.75 1.82 8.73
N THR A 562 24.49 1.95 8.31
CA THR A 562 23.45 0.97 8.61
C THR A 562 23.76 -0.34 7.89
N ALA A 563 23.65 -1.46 8.62
CA ALA A 563 24.07 -2.78 8.13
C ALA A 563 25.50 -2.78 7.57
N GLU A 564 26.45 -2.19 8.31
CA GLU A 564 27.87 -2.07 7.91
C GLU A 564 28.06 -1.31 6.58
N GLY A 565 27.12 -0.42 6.25
CA GLY A 565 27.12 0.39 5.03
C GLY A 565 26.51 -0.28 3.80
N SER A 566 26.18 -1.58 3.88
CA SER A 566 25.57 -2.32 2.77
C SER A 566 24.20 -1.77 2.36
N LEU A 567 23.37 -1.35 3.33
CA LEU A 567 22.04 -0.79 3.02
C LEU A 567 22.14 0.46 2.13
N ALA A 568 22.99 1.42 2.51
CA ALA A 568 23.14 2.66 1.76
C ALA A 568 23.69 2.42 0.35
N ALA A 569 24.56 1.43 0.18
CA ALA A 569 25.08 1.02 -1.13
C ALA A 569 23.98 0.38 -1.99
N GLU A 570 23.21 -0.55 -1.41
CA GLU A 570 22.13 -1.29 -2.09
C GLU A 570 21.00 -0.35 -2.57
N VAL A 571 20.60 0.61 -1.74
CA VAL A 571 19.44 1.49 -2.03
C VAL A 571 19.83 2.87 -2.59
N ARG A 572 21.10 3.07 -2.95
CA ARG A 572 21.64 4.39 -3.33
C ARG A 572 20.78 5.16 -4.35
N PRO A 573 20.30 4.57 -5.47
CA PRO A 573 19.49 5.30 -6.44
C PRO A 573 18.22 5.93 -5.85
N TRP A 574 17.50 5.17 -5.01
CA TRP A 574 16.30 5.63 -4.31
C TRP A 574 16.63 6.59 -3.18
N LEU A 575 17.70 6.31 -2.42
CA LEU A 575 18.13 7.15 -1.31
C LEU A 575 18.58 8.55 -1.76
N ASP A 576 19.31 8.63 -2.88
CA ASP A 576 19.69 9.91 -3.50
C ASP A 576 18.47 10.66 -4.05
N GLN A 577 17.51 9.94 -4.65
CA GLN A 577 16.27 10.53 -5.16
C GLN A 577 15.37 11.04 -4.01
N LEU A 578 15.26 10.29 -2.92
CA LEU A 578 14.58 10.70 -1.70
C LEU A 578 15.16 12.00 -1.16
N ALA A 579 16.49 12.11 -1.14
CA ALA A 579 17.17 13.32 -0.67
C ALA A 579 16.90 14.54 -1.57
N ARG A 580 16.84 14.34 -2.89
CA ARG A 580 16.45 15.39 -3.85
C ARG A 580 15.00 15.84 -3.63
N TYR A 581 14.07 14.91 -3.41
CA TYR A 581 12.69 15.26 -3.06
C TYR A 581 12.60 15.97 -1.72
N GLY A 582 13.40 15.58 -0.73
CA GLY A 582 13.53 16.30 0.54
C GLY A 582 13.95 17.76 0.32
N ARG A 583 14.99 18.00 -0.49
CA ARG A 583 15.42 19.36 -0.83
C ARG A 583 14.35 20.14 -1.61
N ALA A 584 13.71 19.53 -2.60
CA ALA A 584 12.64 20.16 -3.36
C ALA A 584 11.43 20.50 -2.49
N GLY A 585 11.07 19.62 -1.56
CA GLY A 585 9.99 19.82 -0.59
C GLY A 585 10.28 20.96 0.39
N GLU A 586 11.50 21.03 0.94
CA GLU A 586 11.95 22.18 1.76
C GLU A 586 11.78 23.50 0.99
N LEU A 587 12.31 23.56 -0.24
CA LEU A 587 12.25 24.77 -1.07
C LEU A 587 10.81 25.15 -1.45
N ALA A 588 9.96 24.16 -1.73
CA ALA A 588 8.54 24.38 -2.01
C ALA A 588 7.82 24.97 -0.79
N VAL A 589 8.06 24.45 0.41
CA VAL A 589 7.49 24.99 1.65
C VAL A 589 8.04 26.39 1.94
N ASP A 590 9.35 26.59 1.82
CA ASP A 590 10.02 27.88 2.09
C ASP A 590 9.53 28.97 1.12
N MET A 591 9.40 28.66 -0.18
CA MET A 591 8.83 29.53 -1.21
C MET A 591 7.41 29.96 -0.85
N LEU A 592 6.55 29.00 -0.56
CA LEU A 592 5.14 29.23 -0.27
C LEU A 592 4.93 29.96 1.07
N ALA A 593 5.78 29.73 2.06
CA ALA A 593 5.79 30.44 3.33
C ALA A 593 6.27 31.90 3.18
N ALA A 594 7.28 32.15 2.34
CA ALA A 594 7.73 33.50 2.01
C ALA A 594 6.61 34.32 1.31
N GLN A 595 5.91 33.71 0.34
CA GLN A 595 4.74 34.33 -0.30
C GLN A 595 3.63 34.68 0.68
N ALA A 596 3.40 33.80 1.66
CA ALA A 596 2.42 34.01 2.73
C ALA A 596 2.77 35.19 3.67
N ARG A 597 4.05 35.60 3.75
CA ARG A 597 4.54 36.78 4.46
C ARG A 597 4.65 38.02 3.56
N GLY A 598 4.41 37.90 2.26
CA GLY A 598 4.64 38.97 1.29
C GLY A 598 6.11 39.19 0.92
N ASP A 599 7.00 38.27 1.30
CA ASP A 599 8.43 38.35 1.00
C ASP A 599 8.70 37.76 -0.40
N GLY A 600 8.52 38.61 -1.41
CA GLY A 600 8.68 38.21 -2.81
C GLY A 600 10.12 37.89 -3.20
N GLN A 601 11.12 38.50 -2.57
CA GLN A 601 12.52 38.22 -2.86
C GLN A 601 12.92 36.83 -2.37
N ALA A 602 12.59 36.48 -1.12
CA ALA A 602 12.84 35.13 -0.62
C ALA A 602 12.05 34.07 -1.37
N ALA A 603 10.78 34.36 -1.73
CA ALA A 603 9.97 33.48 -2.55
C ALA A 603 10.57 33.24 -3.94
N TRP A 604 11.08 34.29 -4.58
CA TRP A 604 11.70 34.21 -5.91
C TRP A 604 12.98 33.37 -5.88
N GLN A 605 13.87 33.62 -4.92
CA GLN A 605 15.09 32.83 -4.76
C GLN A 605 14.77 31.35 -4.54
N ALA A 606 13.85 31.03 -3.62
CA ALA A 606 13.44 29.65 -3.38
C ALA A 606 12.82 28.98 -4.62
N SER A 607 12.14 29.74 -5.47
CA SER A 607 11.57 29.23 -6.73
C SER A 607 12.64 28.90 -7.78
N LEU A 608 13.71 29.70 -7.88
CA LEU A 608 14.85 29.44 -8.78
C LEU A 608 15.64 28.20 -8.33
N ASP A 609 15.89 28.09 -7.03
CA ASP A 609 16.52 26.92 -6.44
C ASP A 609 15.66 25.67 -6.69
N LEU A 610 14.33 25.78 -6.56
CA LEU A 610 13.40 24.69 -6.81
C LEU A 610 13.38 24.29 -8.29
N GLU A 611 13.42 25.23 -9.23
CA GLU A 611 13.51 24.95 -10.67
C GLU A 611 14.75 24.08 -10.97
N THR A 612 15.88 24.40 -10.35
CA THR A 612 17.11 23.63 -10.47
C THR A 612 16.94 22.21 -9.93
N GLN A 613 16.31 22.06 -8.75
CA GLN A 613 16.04 20.74 -8.17
C GLN A 613 15.07 19.91 -9.02
N GLN A 614 14.04 20.52 -9.62
CA GLN A 614 13.10 19.82 -10.49
C GLN A 614 13.78 19.20 -11.72
N LYS A 615 14.82 19.84 -12.27
CA LYS A 615 15.64 19.27 -13.36
C LYS A 615 16.37 18.01 -12.87
N SER A 616 16.97 18.06 -11.69
CA SER A 616 17.64 16.91 -11.08
C SER A 616 16.69 15.77 -10.72
N LEU A 617 15.46 16.06 -10.31
CA LEU A 617 14.43 15.05 -10.03
C LEU A 617 14.04 14.25 -11.28
N ARG A 618 13.80 14.95 -12.41
CA ARG A 618 13.42 14.33 -13.69
C ARG A 618 14.53 13.49 -14.33
N ALA A 619 15.78 13.73 -13.96
CA ALA A 619 16.93 13.00 -14.49
C ALA A 619 17.14 11.62 -13.83
N SER A 620 16.52 11.37 -12.67
CA SER A 620 16.62 10.08 -11.99
C SER A 620 15.75 9.03 -12.64
N ARG A 621 16.22 7.78 -12.63
CA ARG A 621 15.43 6.60 -13.02
C ARG A 621 14.74 5.94 -11.84
N ALA A 622 15.07 6.33 -10.60
CA ALA A 622 14.45 5.78 -9.40
C ALA A 622 13.13 6.48 -9.11
N THR A 623 12.10 5.69 -8.80
CA THR A 623 10.78 6.14 -8.41
C THR A 623 10.67 6.06 -6.88
N VAL A 624 10.37 7.19 -6.24
CA VAL A 624 10.22 7.34 -4.77
C VAL A 624 9.00 8.22 -4.48
N GLY A 625 8.18 7.85 -3.50
CA GLY A 625 7.00 8.59 -3.07
C GLY A 625 6.00 8.79 -4.22
N LYS A 626 5.79 7.70 -4.99
CA LYS A 626 4.99 7.66 -6.21
C LYS A 626 3.62 8.31 -5.97
N ASP A 627 3.22 9.19 -6.90
CA ASP A 627 1.95 9.92 -6.88
C ASP A 627 1.71 10.83 -5.64
N VAL A 628 2.75 11.06 -4.80
CA VAL A 628 2.66 11.95 -3.63
C VAL A 628 3.67 13.10 -3.71
N LEU A 629 4.97 12.80 -3.80
CA LEU A 629 6.02 13.81 -3.71
C LEU A 629 6.08 14.72 -4.95
N GLY A 630 6.01 14.13 -6.14
CA GLY A 630 5.94 14.87 -7.41
C GLY A 630 4.74 15.82 -7.47
N PRO A 631 3.51 15.32 -7.28
CA PRO A 631 2.31 16.16 -7.26
C PRO A 631 2.34 17.29 -6.23
N PHE A 632 2.93 17.07 -5.04
CA PHE A 632 3.11 18.13 -4.06
C PHE A 632 3.98 19.28 -4.60
N VAL A 633 5.15 18.95 -5.16
CA VAL A 633 6.08 19.95 -5.72
C VAL A 633 5.45 20.66 -6.93
N GLU A 634 4.79 19.94 -7.81
CA GLU A 634 4.10 20.50 -8.98
C GLU A 634 2.98 21.47 -8.57
N ARG A 635 2.18 21.09 -7.56
CA ARG A 635 1.17 21.98 -7.00
C ARG A 635 1.80 23.25 -6.40
N ALA A 636 2.91 23.12 -5.68
CA ALA A 636 3.60 24.28 -5.11
C ALA A 636 4.09 25.26 -6.19
N VAL A 637 4.67 24.76 -7.28
CA VAL A 637 5.07 25.59 -8.42
C VAL A 637 3.86 26.25 -9.08
N LYS A 638 2.75 25.53 -9.23
CA LYS A 638 1.51 26.07 -9.79
C LYS A 638 0.93 27.20 -8.92
N GLU A 639 0.85 27.00 -7.60
CA GLU A 639 0.41 28.05 -6.67
C GLU A 639 1.35 29.25 -6.67
N SER A 640 2.66 29.02 -6.78
CA SER A 640 3.63 30.10 -6.90
C SER A 640 3.43 30.95 -8.15
N ARG A 641 3.19 30.33 -9.32
CA ARG A 641 2.89 31.06 -10.57
C ARG A 641 1.61 31.88 -10.49
N MET A 642 0.57 31.38 -9.81
CA MET A 642 -0.65 32.15 -9.55
C MET A 642 -0.37 33.36 -8.64
N TRP A 643 0.50 33.20 -7.64
CA TRP A 643 0.92 34.27 -6.75
C TRP A 643 1.72 35.35 -7.50
N THR A 644 2.66 34.98 -8.35
CA THR A 644 3.46 35.94 -9.13
C THR A 644 2.67 36.55 -10.30
N GLY A 645 1.59 35.91 -10.74
CA GLY A 645 0.82 36.27 -11.94
C GLY A 645 1.49 35.80 -13.25
N ALA A 646 2.61 35.07 -13.15
CA ALA A 646 3.32 34.51 -14.30
C ALA A 646 2.50 33.45 -15.06
N ASP A 647 1.42 32.92 -14.46
CA ASP A 647 0.46 32.05 -15.13
C ASP A 647 -0.34 32.75 -16.24
N ARG A 648 -0.37 34.09 -16.22
CA ARG A 648 -1.11 34.95 -17.17
C ARG A 648 -0.19 35.80 -18.05
N ALA A 649 1.11 35.78 -17.81
CA ALA A 649 2.08 36.64 -18.49
C ALA A 649 2.82 35.91 -19.62
N ARG A 650 3.33 36.68 -20.60
CA ARG A 650 4.29 36.17 -21.59
C ARG A 650 5.66 36.03 -20.92
N ALA A 651 6.32 34.90 -21.18
CA ALA A 651 7.63 34.60 -20.61
C ALA A 651 8.75 35.12 -21.52
N GLY A 652 9.84 35.64 -20.92
CA GLY A 652 11.08 35.94 -21.63
C GLY A 652 11.09 37.17 -22.55
N GLU A 653 10.10 38.07 -22.44
CA GLU A 653 10.10 39.33 -23.18
C GLU A 653 10.63 40.48 -22.30
N ASP A 654 11.68 41.16 -22.76
CA ASP A 654 12.25 42.36 -22.11
C ASP A 654 11.35 43.58 -22.30
N THR A 655 10.48 43.56 -23.31
CA THR A 655 9.47 44.59 -23.59
C THR A 655 8.13 43.94 -23.86
N VAL A 656 7.11 44.32 -23.09
CA VAL A 656 5.73 43.83 -23.21
C VAL A 656 4.88 44.96 -23.79
N TRP A 657 4.39 44.77 -25.01
CA TRP A 657 3.43 45.68 -25.66
C TRP A 657 1.99 45.27 -25.37
N LEU A 658 1.15 46.26 -25.09
CA LEU A 658 -0.28 46.05 -24.84
C LEU A 658 -1.07 46.41 -26.10
N GLU A 659 -2.13 45.66 -26.36
CA GLU A 659 -3.02 45.90 -27.51
C GLU A 659 -3.72 47.26 -27.45
N ARG A 660 -3.88 47.81 -26.24
CA ARG A 660 -4.45 49.13 -25.98
C ARG A 660 -3.86 49.72 -24.70
N PRO A 661 -3.90 51.06 -24.53
CA PRO A 661 -3.53 51.67 -23.26
C PRO A 661 -4.46 51.25 -22.11
N ARG A 662 -3.91 50.75 -21.01
CA ARG A 662 -4.65 50.25 -19.84
C ARG A 662 -4.16 50.86 -18.53
N PRO A 663 -5.07 51.14 -17.56
CA PRO A 663 -4.68 51.61 -16.22
C PRO A 663 -4.03 50.48 -15.42
N MET A 664 -2.83 50.72 -14.90
CA MET A 664 -2.03 49.71 -14.21
C MET A 664 -1.92 50.01 -12.72
N THR A 665 -2.21 49.01 -11.89
CA THR A 665 -2.09 49.11 -10.42
C THR A 665 -0.69 48.80 -9.93
N ALA A 666 -0.05 47.78 -10.50
CA ALA A 666 1.32 47.42 -10.14
C ALA A 666 1.98 46.66 -11.28
N VAL A 667 3.29 46.50 -11.18
CA VAL A 667 4.07 45.58 -12.01
C VAL A 667 4.91 44.69 -11.10
N THR A 668 4.92 43.40 -11.39
CA THR A 668 5.85 42.45 -10.82
C THR A 668 6.86 42.06 -11.90
N THR A 669 8.14 42.31 -11.66
CA THR A 669 9.24 41.96 -12.55
C THR A 669 10.13 40.92 -11.89
N MET A 670 10.38 39.84 -12.62
CA MET A 670 11.23 38.71 -12.23
C MET A 670 12.39 38.60 -13.21
N THR A 671 13.61 38.73 -12.70
CA THR A 671 14.87 38.59 -13.46
C THR A 671 15.78 37.58 -12.77
N GLU A 672 16.84 37.16 -13.46
CA GLU A 672 17.94 36.47 -12.77
C GLU A 672 18.57 37.37 -11.69
N PRO A 673 18.94 36.83 -10.53
CA PRO A 673 19.69 37.57 -9.52
C PRO A 673 21.07 38.00 -10.02
N THR A 674 21.54 39.15 -9.54
CA THR A 674 22.83 39.76 -9.89
C THR A 674 23.57 40.23 -8.64
N ASP A 675 24.89 40.42 -8.72
CA ASP A 675 25.70 40.89 -7.57
C ASP A 675 25.36 42.33 -7.15
N SER A 676 24.81 43.12 -8.06
CA SER A 676 24.41 44.52 -7.85
C SER A 676 23.15 44.84 -8.65
N PRO A 677 22.32 45.81 -8.19
CA PRO A 677 21.18 46.29 -8.97
C PRO A 677 21.66 46.78 -10.34
N ARG A 678 21.11 46.20 -11.41
CA ARG A 678 21.40 46.59 -12.78
C ARG A 678 20.06 46.77 -13.50
N GLY A 679 19.80 47.97 -13.98
CA GLY A 679 18.65 48.30 -14.83
C GLY A 679 17.42 48.80 -14.10
N ARG A 680 16.43 49.17 -14.91
CA ARG A 680 15.22 49.89 -14.51
C ARG A 680 14.01 49.25 -15.18
N LEU A 681 12.91 49.21 -14.44
CA LEU A 681 11.60 48.97 -15.01
C LEU A 681 11.04 50.30 -15.54
N GLU A 682 10.61 50.31 -16.78
CA GLU A 682 10.02 51.47 -17.44
C GLU A 682 8.64 51.16 -18.01
N ALA A 683 7.80 52.17 -18.10
CA ALA A 683 6.49 52.12 -18.75
C ALA A 683 6.35 53.20 -19.80
N HIS A 684 5.80 52.84 -20.96
CA HIS A 684 5.43 53.79 -21.99
C HIS A 684 4.03 54.33 -21.71
N VAL A 685 3.93 55.66 -21.62
CA VAL A 685 2.67 56.38 -21.43
C VAL A 685 2.34 57.08 -22.74
N PRO A 686 1.16 56.79 -23.35
CA PRO A 686 0.78 57.41 -24.62
C PRO A 686 0.84 58.94 -24.57
N GLY A 687 1.62 59.53 -25.48
CA GLY A 687 1.82 60.99 -25.55
C GLY A 687 2.90 61.56 -24.62
N GLU A 688 3.40 60.80 -23.64
CA GLU A 688 4.47 61.21 -22.72
C GLU A 688 5.79 60.43 -22.95
N GLY A 689 5.73 59.25 -23.57
CA GLY A 689 6.90 58.41 -23.83
C GLY A 689 7.26 57.47 -22.66
N TRP A 690 8.52 57.01 -22.63
CA TRP A 690 9.01 56.09 -21.60
C TRP A 690 9.29 56.81 -20.28
N ARG A 691 8.77 56.24 -19.18
CA ARG A 691 8.96 56.72 -17.81
C ARG A 691 9.51 55.61 -16.93
N VAL A 692 10.53 55.93 -16.13
CA VAL A 692 11.09 55.01 -15.13
C VAL A 692 10.08 54.82 -14.00
N LEU A 693 9.75 53.56 -13.68
CA LEU A 693 8.90 53.19 -12.55
C LEU A 693 9.72 52.88 -11.30
N ALA A 694 10.77 52.06 -11.42
CA ALA A 694 11.63 51.67 -10.30
C ALA A 694 12.99 51.12 -10.78
N PRO A 695 14.05 51.21 -9.97
CA PRO A 695 15.25 50.40 -10.16
C PRO A 695 14.93 48.92 -9.93
N LEU A 696 15.61 48.03 -10.66
CA LEU A 696 15.48 46.59 -10.43
C LEU A 696 16.28 46.14 -9.20
N SER A 697 15.71 45.22 -8.44
CA SER A 697 16.40 44.58 -7.31
C SER A 697 17.50 43.63 -7.80
N ALA A 698 18.67 43.67 -7.16
CA ALA A 698 19.73 42.68 -7.34
C ALA A 698 19.27 41.25 -7.04
N GLY A 699 18.28 41.09 -6.14
CA GLY A 699 17.69 39.79 -5.82
C GLY A 699 16.73 39.26 -6.88
N GLY A 700 16.59 39.93 -8.03
CA GLY A 700 15.78 39.49 -9.16
C GLY A 700 14.27 39.63 -8.99
N TRP A 701 13.78 40.11 -7.85
CA TRP A 701 12.36 40.38 -7.61
C TRP A 701 12.10 41.87 -7.39
N THR A 702 11.29 42.47 -8.25
CA THR A 702 10.86 43.88 -8.12
C THR A 702 9.35 43.96 -8.24
N GLN A 703 8.67 44.53 -7.23
CA GLN A 703 7.25 44.85 -7.33
C GLN A 703 7.03 46.33 -7.07
N THR A 704 6.43 47.01 -8.05
CA THR A 704 6.27 48.46 -8.02
C THR A 704 4.80 48.83 -8.18
N ASP A 705 4.30 49.69 -7.28
CA ASP A 705 2.98 50.30 -7.40
C ASP A 705 3.01 51.34 -8.54
N ALA A 706 2.08 51.20 -9.48
CA ALA A 706 1.94 52.05 -10.65
C ALA A 706 0.83 53.10 -10.50
N LYS A 707 0.10 53.10 -9.37
CA LYS A 707 -0.88 54.12 -8.98
C LYS A 707 -1.94 54.44 -10.05
N GLY A 708 -2.32 53.45 -10.86
CA GLY A 708 -3.33 53.60 -11.92
C GLY A 708 -2.79 54.19 -13.22
N LEU A 709 -1.47 54.29 -13.40
CA LEU A 709 -0.85 54.85 -14.60
C LEU A 709 -1.35 54.13 -15.86
N LYS A 710 -1.81 54.90 -16.86
CA LYS A 710 -2.31 54.36 -18.12
C LYS A 710 -1.16 54.14 -19.09
N VAL A 711 -0.86 52.89 -19.39
CA VAL A 711 0.34 52.47 -20.14
C VAL A 711 -0.06 51.60 -21.33
N ASP A 712 0.71 51.63 -22.41
CA ASP A 712 0.57 50.76 -23.59
C ASP A 712 1.81 49.88 -23.84
N ALA A 713 2.90 50.08 -23.09
CA ALA A 713 4.03 49.15 -23.06
C ALA A 713 4.79 49.19 -21.73
N LEU A 714 5.49 48.10 -21.42
CA LEU A 714 6.44 47.98 -20.31
C LEU A 714 7.77 47.47 -20.84
N ARG A 715 8.89 47.87 -20.26
CA ARG A 715 10.18 47.26 -20.55
C ARG A 715 11.13 47.24 -19.38
N VAL A 716 12.07 46.31 -19.44
CA VAL A 716 13.29 46.30 -18.63
C VAL A 716 14.41 46.92 -19.45
N SER A 717 15.04 47.97 -18.91
CA SER A 717 16.15 48.68 -19.54
C SER A 717 17.41 48.50 -18.69
N PRO A 718 18.52 47.95 -19.24
CA PRO A 718 19.77 47.84 -18.51
C PRO A 718 20.42 49.21 -18.28
N ASP A 719 21.22 49.34 -17.22
CA ASP A 719 22.00 50.56 -16.93
C ASP A 719 23.26 50.71 -17.80
N GLY A 720 23.63 49.66 -18.54
CA GLY A 720 24.76 49.62 -19.47
C GLY A 720 24.50 48.63 -20.61
N ASP A 721 25.54 48.22 -21.32
CA ASP A 721 25.41 47.40 -22.54
C ASP A 721 25.13 45.90 -22.27
N GLU A 722 25.28 45.44 -21.02
CA GLU A 722 24.98 44.06 -20.66
C GLU A 722 23.47 43.83 -20.51
N PRO A 723 22.87 42.87 -21.25
CA PRO A 723 21.46 42.56 -21.12
C PRO A 723 21.14 41.91 -19.77
N ILE A 724 19.94 42.18 -19.25
CA ILE A 724 19.45 41.59 -18.01
C ILE A 724 18.54 40.42 -18.38
N PRO A 725 18.83 39.18 -17.96
CA PRO A 725 17.96 38.06 -18.27
C PRO A 725 16.61 38.20 -17.56
N VAL A 726 15.58 38.60 -18.32
CA VAL A 726 14.22 38.74 -17.82
C VAL A 726 13.50 37.40 -17.89
N ARG A 727 12.96 36.94 -16.76
CA ARG A 727 12.10 35.76 -16.72
C ARG A 727 10.66 36.15 -17.03
N SER A 728 10.16 37.23 -16.44
CA SER A 728 8.80 37.74 -16.71
C SER A 728 8.61 39.18 -16.25
N VAL A 729 7.79 39.93 -16.98
CA VAL A 729 7.22 41.22 -16.59
C VAL A 729 5.70 41.05 -16.52
N VAL A 730 5.14 41.17 -15.32
CA VAL A 730 3.73 40.88 -15.03
C VAL A 730 3.00 42.18 -14.64
N PRO A 731 2.28 42.82 -15.57
CA PRO A 731 1.40 43.93 -15.24
C PRO A 731 0.15 43.47 -14.48
N TRP A 732 -0.27 44.24 -13.48
CA TRP A 732 -1.53 44.09 -12.79
C TRP A 732 -2.46 45.25 -13.13
N PHE A 733 -3.49 45.04 -13.95
CA PHE A 733 -4.33 46.14 -14.44
C PHE A 733 -5.51 46.46 -13.52
N ALA A 734 -5.84 47.74 -13.39
CA ALA A 734 -6.97 48.20 -12.57
C ALA A 734 -8.32 47.75 -13.13
N ASP A 735 -8.43 47.65 -14.46
CA ASP A 735 -9.64 47.26 -15.19
C ASP A 735 -9.83 45.73 -15.30
N ASP A 736 -8.92 44.91 -14.77
CA ASP A 736 -9.15 43.48 -14.60
C ASP A 736 -10.05 43.19 -13.37
N PRO A 737 -10.80 42.06 -13.37
CA PRO A 737 -11.49 41.59 -12.18
C PRO A 737 -10.55 41.51 -10.97
N ALA A 738 -11.03 41.93 -9.81
CA ALA A 738 -10.21 41.85 -8.60
C ALA A 738 -10.04 40.41 -8.10
N ALA A 739 -11.02 39.55 -8.35
CA ALA A 739 -10.95 38.13 -8.03
C ALA A 739 -11.68 37.29 -9.08
N GLY A 740 -11.31 36.03 -9.22
CA GLY A 740 -12.12 35.02 -9.91
C GLY A 740 -13.13 34.38 -8.97
N LEU A 741 -14.28 33.98 -9.50
CA LEU A 741 -15.38 33.34 -8.78
C LEU A 741 -15.88 32.15 -9.60
N ASP A 742 -15.62 30.94 -9.10
CA ASP A 742 -16.08 29.69 -9.71
C ASP A 742 -16.91 28.88 -8.71
N LEU A 743 -17.91 28.15 -9.18
CA LEU A 743 -18.62 27.19 -8.33
C LEU A 743 -17.90 25.83 -8.36
N VAL A 744 -17.79 25.20 -7.18
CA VAL A 744 -17.29 23.81 -7.11
C VAL A 744 -18.23 22.87 -7.85
N ARG A 745 -19.54 23.15 -7.80
CA ARG A 745 -20.59 22.53 -8.62
C ARG A 745 -21.60 23.61 -8.98
N THR A 746 -22.06 23.62 -10.22
CA THR A 746 -23.05 24.60 -10.71
C THR A 746 -24.47 24.32 -10.24
N GLN A 747 -24.72 23.10 -9.71
CA GLN A 747 -26.03 22.67 -9.26
C GLN A 747 -25.98 21.94 -7.92
N THR A 748 -27.02 22.11 -7.11
CA THR A 748 -27.27 21.32 -5.91
C THR A 748 -28.75 20.94 -5.81
N SER A 749 -29.05 19.79 -5.21
CA SER A 749 -30.40 19.29 -5.01
C SER A 749 -30.76 19.35 -3.54
N ALA A 750 -31.90 19.93 -3.19
CA ALA A 750 -32.37 20.11 -1.83
C ALA A 750 -33.80 19.59 -1.67
N GLU A 751 -34.09 18.99 -0.52
CA GLU A 751 -35.45 18.63 -0.13
C GLU A 751 -36.15 19.84 0.52
N ILE A 752 -37.40 20.10 0.13
CA ILE A 752 -38.27 21.13 0.71
C ILE A 752 -38.54 20.80 2.18
N GLY A 753 -38.25 21.74 3.08
CA GLY A 753 -38.31 21.54 4.53
C GLY A 753 -37.16 20.68 5.09
N GLY A 754 -36.18 20.31 4.27
CA GLY A 754 -35.07 19.44 4.64
C GLY A 754 -33.90 20.19 5.30
N ALA A 755 -32.86 19.42 5.64
CA ALA A 755 -31.62 19.99 6.19
C ALA A 755 -30.88 20.88 5.18
N PRO A 756 -30.14 21.92 5.65
CA PRO A 756 -29.36 22.79 4.78
C PRO A 756 -28.36 22.03 3.92
N GLN A 757 -28.30 22.35 2.63
CA GLN A 757 -27.33 21.81 1.68
C GLN A 757 -26.10 22.70 1.59
N ARG A 758 -24.91 22.11 1.61
CA ARG A 758 -23.63 22.84 1.47
C ARG A 758 -23.12 22.80 0.03
N ALA A 759 -23.00 23.97 -0.58
CA ALA A 759 -22.27 24.20 -1.81
C ALA A 759 -20.93 24.91 -1.51
N GLY A 760 -20.02 24.92 -2.49
CA GLY A 760 -18.72 25.60 -2.36
C GLY A 760 -18.50 26.61 -3.48
N VAL A 761 -18.07 27.82 -3.11
CA VAL A 761 -17.59 28.85 -4.03
C VAL A 761 -16.07 28.90 -3.95
N ARG A 762 -15.39 28.76 -5.08
CA ARG A 762 -13.94 28.88 -5.19
C ARG A 762 -13.57 30.28 -5.63
N LEU A 763 -12.81 30.97 -4.79
CA LEU A 763 -12.33 32.33 -5.02
C LEU A 763 -10.82 32.35 -5.24
N THR A 764 -10.37 33.24 -6.12
CA THR A 764 -8.94 33.47 -6.40
C THR A 764 -8.65 34.96 -6.49
N ALA A 765 -7.66 35.45 -5.75
CA ALA A 765 -7.25 36.85 -5.85
C ALA A 765 -6.51 37.09 -7.18
N GLN A 766 -6.93 38.12 -7.91
CA GLN A 766 -6.34 38.55 -9.18
C GLN A 766 -5.64 39.92 -9.06
N ARG A 767 -5.32 40.33 -7.82
CA ARG A 767 -4.61 41.56 -7.48
C ARG A 767 -3.19 41.25 -6.96
N PRO A 768 -2.27 42.23 -6.95
CA PRO A 768 -0.93 42.09 -6.36
C PRO A 768 -0.93 42.01 -4.82
N GLY A 769 -2.10 41.76 -4.21
CA GLY A 769 -2.33 41.61 -2.78
C GLY A 769 -3.58 40.78 -2.52
N GLU A 770 -3.96 40.61 -1.25
CA GLU A 770 -5.20 39.95 -0.89
C GLU A 770 -6.44 40.76 -1.30
N VAL A 771 -7.56 40.07 -1.49
CA VAL A 771 -8.85 40.68 -1.84
C VAL A 771 -9.82 40.42 -0.70
N ARG A 772 -10.37 41.49 -0.13
CA ARG A 772 -11.38 41.42 0.94
C ARG A 772 -12.71 41.93 0.41
N GLY A 773 -13.80 41.28 0.82
CA GLY A 773 -15.15 41.72 0.49
C GLY A 773 -16.22 40.78 1.01
N ALA A 774 -17.48 41.16 0.89
CA ALA A 774 -18.60 40.28 1.17
C ALA A 774 -18.83 39.32 -0.01
N LEU A 775 -18.92 38.02 0.26
CA LEU A 775 -19.57 37.10 -0.66
C LEU A 775 -21.07 37.32 -0.48
N THR A 776 -21.76 37.72 -1.54
CA THR A 776 -23.20 38.00 -1.50
C THR A 776 -23.96 36.95 -2.29
N ALA A 777 -25.18 36.64 -1.84
CA ALA A 777 -26.09 35.76 -2.54
C ALA A 777 -27.43 36.50 -2.71
N LYS A 778 -27.96 36.52 -3.94
CA LYS A 778 -29.32 36.98 -4.22
C LYS A 778 -30.25 35.78 -4.13
N ALA A 779 -30.76 35.51 -2.93
CA ALA A 779 -31.67 34.40 -2.73
C ALA A 779 -33.04 34.69 -3.40
N PRO A 780 -33.55 33.83 -4.30
CA PRO A 780 -34.89 33.98 -4.85
C PRO A 780 -35.96 33.72 -3.78
N ALA A 781 -37.20 34.16 -4.03
CA ALA A 781 -38.31 33.90 -3.12
C ALA A 781 -38.47 32.39 -2.88
N GLY A 782 -38.59 31.98 -1.61
CA GLY A 782 -38.66 30.58 -1.20
C GLY A 782 -37.30 29.87 -1.08
N ILE A 783 -36.16 30.57 -1.13
CA ILE A 783 -34.86 29.96 -0.85
C ILE A 783 -34.13 30.83 0.18
N GLU A 784 -33.56 30.19 1.20
CA GLU A 784 -32.66 30.86 2.15
C GLU A 784 -31.21 30.49 1.85
N VAL A 785 -30.33 31.49 1.82
CA VAL A 785 -28.90 31.29 1.53
C VAL A 785 -28.07 31.98 2.59
N LYS A 786 -27.16 31.23 3.23
CA LYS A 786 -26.18 31.75 4.17
C LYS A 786 -24.78 31.70 3.56
N VAL A 787 -24.13 32.86 3.60
CA VAL A 787 -22.75 33.07 3.15
C VAL A 787 -22.00 33.88 4.22
N PRO A 788 -20.66 33.77 4.30
CA PRO A 788 -19.89 34.58 5.24
C PRO A 788 -20.03 36.08 4.95
N LYS A 789 -20.21 36.88 6.02
CA LYS A 789 -20.35 38.34 5.92
C LYS A 789 -19.12 39.02 5.32
N GLU A 790 -17.94 38.48 5.62
CA GLU A 790 -16.67 38.96 5.09
C GLU A 790 -15.84 37.75 4.67
N THR A 791 -15.21 37.85 3.51
CA THR A 791 -14.34 36.85 2.93
C THR A 791 -13.01 37.52 2.57
N THR A 792 -11.92 36.94 3.05
CA THR A 792 -10.57 37.32 2.64
C THR A 792 -10.03 36.24 1.71
N VAL A 793 -9.54 36.64 0.54
CA VAL A 793 -8.91 35.76 -0.44
C VAL A 793 -7.43 36.13 -0.52
N PRO A 794 -6.53 35.33 0.08
CA PRO A 794 -5.10 35.60 0.01
C PRO A 794 -4.59 35.56 -1.44
N ARG A 795 -3.59 36.38 -1.75
CA ARG A 795 -2.89 36.37 -3.04
C ARG A 795 -2.39 34.96 -3.36
N GLY A 796 -2.59 34.50 -4.60
CA GLY A 796 -2.07 33.22 -5.08
C GLY A 796 -2.67 31.96 -4.47
N VAL A 797 -3.67 32.09 -3.57
CA VAL A 797 -4.32 30.97 -2.90
C VAL A 797 -5.76 30.81 -3.42
N ARG A 798 -6.13 29.58 -3.74
CA ARG A 798 -7.53 29.21 -4.04
C ARG A 798 -8.27 28.98 -2.73
N THR A 799 -9.25 29.82 -2.43
CA THR A 799 -10.04 29.74 -1.19
C THR A 799 -11.42 29.19 -1.51
N THR A 800 -11.82 28.09 -0.87
CA THR A 800 -13.19 27.58 -0.99
C THR A 800 -14.03 28.06 0.18
N VAL A 801 -15.09 28.80 -0.14
CA VAL A 801 -16.03 29.39 0.80
C VAL A 801 -17.33 28.58 0.78
N PRO A 802 -17.83 28.11 1.93
CA PRO A 802 -19.09 27.39 1.99
C PRO A 802 -20.28 28.33 1.75
N VAL A 803 -21.27 27.82 1.01
CA VAL A 803 -22.59 28.43 0.81
C VAL A 803 -23.62 27.44 1.33
N GLU A 804 -24.37 27.82 2.36
CA GLU A 804 -25.46 26.97 2.89
C GLU A 804 -26.78 27.40 2.26
N VAL A 805 -27.50 26.43 1.68
CA VAL A 805 -28.78 26.63 1.03
C VAL A 805 -29.85 25.88 1.80
N THR A 806 -30.90 26.56 2.22
CA THR A 806 -32.07 25.95 2.87
C THR A 806 -33.30 26.23 2.02
N VAL A 807 -34.17 25.23 1.90
CA VAL A 807 -35.43 25.34 1.14
C VAL A 807 -36.58 25.21 2.14
N PRO A 808 -37.24 26.33 2.54
CA PRO A 808 -38.38 26.33 3.45
C PRO A 808 -39.54 25.43 2.99
N GLU A 809 -40.37 24.96 3.93
CA GLU A 809 -41.47 24.00 3.69
C GLU A 809 -42.54 24.50 2.70
N ASP A 810 -42.76 25.80 2.61
CA ASP A 810 -43.75 26.45 1.75
C ASP A 810 -43.26 26.70 0.32
N THR A 811 -42.02 26.29 0.01
CA THR A 811 -41.39 26.52 -1.29
C THR A 811 -41.93 25.56 -2.35
N PRO A 812 -42.41 26.05 -3.52
CA PRO A 812 -42.79 25.19 -4.62
C PRO A 812 -41.64 24.34 -5.15
N ALA A 813 -41.90 23.10 -5.57
CA ALA A 813 -40.89 22.29 -6.26
C ALA A 813 -40.48 22.96 -7.59
N GLY A 814 -39.19 22.96 -7.90
CA GLY A 814 -38.67 23.63 -9.09
C GLY A 814 -37.17 23.92 -9.06
N GLU A 815 -36.69 24.61 -10.09
CA GLU A 815 -35.32 25.11 -10.16
C GLU A 815 -35.27 26.58 -9.75
N TYR A 816 -34.34 26.90 -8.86
CA TYR A 816 -34.12 28.22 -8.32
C TYR A 816 -32.70 28.66 -8.64
N GLN A 817 -32.56 29.80 -9.30
CA GLN A 817 -31.26 30.38 -9.61
C GLN A 817 -30.83 31.26 -8.44
N VAL A 818 -29.66 30.99 -7.88
CA VAL A 818 -29.04 31.77 -6.80
C VAL A 818 -27.79 32.46 -7.35
N PRO A 819 -27.89 33.71 -7.83
CA PRO A 819 -26.73 34.50 -8.20
C PRO A 819 -25.86 34.78 -6.98
N LEU A 820 -24.59 34.41 -7.07
CA LEU A 820 -23.55 34.65 -6.09
C LEU A 820 -22.59 35.68 -6.66
N SER A 821 -22.23 36.68 -5.87
CA SER A 821 -21.30 37.73 -6.29
C SER A 821 -20.19 37.99 -5.27
N PHE A 822 -18.98 38.15 -5.77
CA PHE A 822 -17.80 38.55 -5.01
C PHE A 822 -16.89 39.41 -5.89
N ALA A 823 -16.46 40.56 -5.36
CA ALA A 823 -15.54 41.48 -6.03
C ALA A 823 -15.92 41.85 -7.48
N GLY A 824 -17.23 41.98 -7.75
CA GLY A 824 -17.79 42.34 -9.06
C GLY A 824 -17.87 41.19 -10.06
N GLN A 825 -17.51 39.96 -9.69
CA GLN A 825 -17.80 38.76 -10.47
C GLN A 825 -19.10 38.12 -10.00
N GLU A 826 -19.80 37.46 -10.92
CA GLU A 826 -21.04 36.74 -10.63
C GLU A 826 -20.97 35.30 -11.16
N SER A 827 -21.53 34.36 -10.43
CA SER A 827 -21.83 33.00 -10.90
C SER A 827 -23.14 32.54 -10.28
N THR A 828 -23.85 31.64 -10.96
CA THR A 828 -25.20 31.26 -10.55
C THR A 828 -25.24 29.80 -10.14
N LEU A 829 -25.59 29.55 -8.87
CA LEU A 829 -25.87 28.22 -8.37
C LEU A 829 -27.32 27.86 -8.67
N THR A 830 -27.56 26.77 -9.40
CA THR A 830 -28.90 26.23 -9.60
C THR A 830 -29.27 25.31 -8.44
N VAL A 831 -30.28 25.69 -7.66
CA VAL A 831 -30.86 24.89 -6.58
C VAL A 831 -32.10 24.18 -7.10
N ARG A 832 -32.09 22.85 -7.13
CA ARG A 832 -33.28 22.06 -7.45
C ARG A 832 -34.00 21.69 -6.16
N ALA A 833 -35.15 22.31 -5.93
CA ALA A 833 -36.02 22.02 -4.80
C ALA A 833 -36.95 20.86 -5.16
N PHE A 834 -36.85 19.79 -4.39
CA PHE A 834 -37.68 18.60 -4.54
C PHE A 834 -38.61 18.45 -3.35
N PRO A 835 -39.84 17.95 -3.57
CA PRO A 835 -40.76 17.74 -2.47
C PRO A 835 -40.21 16.69 -1.50
N LYS A 836 -40.70 16.75 -0.25
CA LYS A 836 -40.37 15.77 0.77
C LYS A 836 -40.77 14.36 0.32
N THR A 837 -39.98 13.38 0.70
CA THR A 837 -40.23 11.98 0.36
C THR A 837 -40.85 11.22 1.52
N GLY A 838 -41.78 10.31 1.21
CA GLY A 838 -42.37 9.40 2.17
C GLY A 838 -41.39 8.29 2.57
N ALA A 839 -41.66 7.60 3.68
CA ALA A 839 -40.80 6.54 4.19
C ALA A 839 -40.97 5.17 3.49
N THR A 840 -42.07 4.99 2.74
CA THR A 840 -42.40 3.71 2.09
C THR A 840 -41.55 3.51 0.84
N ASP A 841 -40.78 2.44 0.79
CA ASP A 841 -40.09 2.00 -0.43
C ASP A 841 -41.08 1.30 -1.36
N LEU A 842 -41.47 2.00 -2.42
CA LEU A 842 -42.35 1.52 -3.49
C LEU A 842 -41.76 0.35 -4.27
N ALA A 843 -40.44 0.12 -4.22
CA ALA A 843 -39.83 -1.04 -4.86
C ALA A 843 -40.07 -2.34 -4.09
N ARG A 844 -40.55 -2.26 -2.84
CA ARG A 844 -40.74 -3.39 -1.92
C ARG A 844 -42.20 -3.69 -1.58
N VAL A 845 -43.13 -2.96 -2.17
CA VAL A 845 -44.56 -3.23 -1.94
C VAL A 845 -44.99 -4.48 -2.71
N GLU A 846 -46.01 -5.16 -2.20
CA GLU A 846 -46.55 -6.35 -2.86
C GLU A 846 -47.08 -6.02 -4.27
N GLY A 847 -46.78 -6.88 -5.25
CA GLY A 847 -47.24 -6.72 -6.64
C GLY A 847 -46.29 -5.95 -7.57
N VAL A 848 -45.13 -5.50 -7.07
CA VAL A 848 -44.06 -4.89 -7.88
C VAL A 848 -43.39 -5.92 -8.80
N ARG A 849 -43.00 -5.52 -10.01
CA ARG A 849 -42.26 -6.36 -10.95
C ARG A 849 -41.04 -5.63 -11.50
N ALA A 850 -39.88 -6.29 -11.49
CA ALA A 850 -38.69 -5.77 -12.13
C ALA A 850 -38.38 -6.51 -13.43
N THR A 851 -37.94 -5.79 -14.45
CA THR A 851 -37.50 -6.32 -15.75
C THR A 851 -36.25 -5.58 -16.22
N SER A 852 -35.53 -6.13 -17.19
CA SER A 852 -34.31 -5.51 -17.74
C SER A 852 -34.27 -5.66 -19.26
N SER A 853 -33.34 -4.97 -19.91
CA SER A 853 -33.00 -5.19 -21.32
C SER A 853 -32.32 -6.55 -21.59
N GLY A 854 -31.98 -7.29 -20.53
CA GLY A 854 -31.20 -8.53 -20.56
C GLY A 854 -30.27 -8.62 -19.36
N ASP A 855 -30.15 -9.84 -18.82
CA ASP A 855 -29.34 -10.14 -17.65
C ASP A 855 -28.00 -10.78 -18.07
N GLU A 856 -26.95 -10.61 -17.27
CA GLU A 856 -25.62 -11.21 -17.49
C GLU A 856 -25.71 -12.74 -17.52
N THR A 857 -26.38 -13.31 -16.52
CA THR A 857 -26.76 -14.72 -16.40
C THR A 857 -28.10 -14.82 -15.66
N ALA A 858 -28.70 -16.02 -15.63
CA ALA A 858 -29.93 -16.27 -14.87
C ALA A 858 -29.77 -16.07 -13.34
N ASP A 859 -28.54 -16.05 -12.83
CA ASP A 859 -28.23 -15.85 -11.40
C ASP A 859 -28.24 -14.37 -10.98
N TYR A 860 -28.27 -13.44 -11.95
CA TYR A 860 -28.29 -11.99 -11.70
C TYR A 860 -29.53 -11.29 -12.29
N PRO A 861 -30.75 -11.77 -11.97
CA PRO A 861 -31.98 -11.31 -12.61
C PRO A 861 -32.34 -9.89 -12.20
N ALA A 862 -33.17 -9.22 -13.01
CA ALA A 862 -33.70 -7.89 -12.68
C ALA A 862 -34.38 -7.81 -11.30
N ALA A 863 -35.03 -8.89 -10.87
CA ALA A 863 -35.71 -8.97 -9.57
C ALA A 863 -34.76 -8.85 -8.37
N ALA A 864 -33.48 -9.21 -8.52
CA ALA A 864 -32.52 -9.15 -7.43
C ALA A 864 -32.25 -7.71 -6.97
N ALA A 865 -32.42 -6.70 -7.82
CA ALA A 865 -32.26 -5.31 -7.41
C ALA A 865 -33.38 -4.81 -6.46
N VAL A 866 -34.46 -5.56 -6.24
CA VAL A 866 -35.61 -5.13 -5.42
C VAL A 866 -36.01 -6.14 -4.35
N ASP A 867 -35.24 -7.23 -4.18
CA ASP A 867 -35.56 -8.29 -3.22
C ASP A 867 -35.17 -7.95 -1.76
N GLY A 868 -34.22 -7.04 -1.56
CA GLY A 868 -33.72 -6.66 -0.23
C GLY A 868 -32.59 -7.49 0.33
N ASP A 869 -32.07 -8.44 -0.43
CA ASP A 869 -30.88 -9.16 -0.05
C ASP A 869 -29.64 -8.34 -0.45
N PRO A 870 -28.81 -7.86 0.50
CA PRO A 870 -27.59 -7.13 0.17
C PRO A 870 -26.54 -7.99 -0.56
N LEU A 871 -26.73 -9.32 -0.62
CA LEU A 871 -25.85 -10.26 -1.31
C LEU A 871 -26.30 -10.58 -2.74
N SER A 872 -27.53 -10.23 -3.12
CA SER A 872 -28.03 -10.39 -4.48
C SER A 872 -27.80 -9.12 -5.30
N ARG A 873 -27.83 -9.24 -6.64
CA ARG A 873 -27.69 -8.09 -7.54
C ARG A 873 -28.30 -8.38 -8.90
N TRP A 874 -28.81 -7.35 -9.54
CA TRP A 874 -29.00 -7.38 -10.98
C TRP A 874 -27.68 -7.06 -11.69
N SER A 875 -27.42 -7.75 -12.80
CA SER A 875 -26.30 -7.46 -13.70
C SER A 875 -26.76 -7.51 -15.14
N SER A 876 -26.38 -6.53 -15.95
CA SER A 876 -26.77 -6.49 -17.36
C SER A 876 -25.87 -7.34 -18.24
N ALA A 877 -26.41 -7.75 -19.40
CA ALA A 877 -25.56 -8.19 -20.51
C ALA A 877 -24.56 -7.08 -20.94
N LEU A 878 -23.47 -7.46 -21.61
CA LEU A 878 -22.45 -6.52 -22.11
C LEU A 878 -23.05 -5.57 -23.17
N GLY A 879 -23.00 -4.26 -22.91
CA GLY A 879 -23.40 -3.24 -23.86
C GLY A 879 -23.62 -1.86 -23.23
N PRO A 880 -23.47 -0.76 -23.99
CA PRO A 880 -23.54 0.58 -23.43
C PRO A 880 -24.96 1.07 -23.11
N THR A 881 -25.99 0.42 -23.65
CA THR A 881 -27.39 0.91 -23.61
C THR A 881 -28.33 0.01 -22.79
N ALA A 882 -27.80 -0.82 -21.89
CA ALA A 882 -28.64 -1.67 -21.06
C ALA A 882 -29.48 -0.85 -20.06
N TRP A 883 -30.66 -1.38 -19.72
CA TRP A 883 -31.57 -0.75 -18.78
C TRP A 883 -32.14 -1.76 -17.78
N TRP A 884 -32.44 -1.26 -16.59
CA TRP A 884 -33.22 -1.94 -15.57
C TRP A 884 -34.53 -1.16 -15.32
N GLN A 885 -35.63 -1.84 -15.05
CA GLN A 885 -36.96 -1.24 -14.93
C GLN A 885 -37.78 -1.86 -13.81
N LEU A 886 -38.53 -0.99 -13.12
CA LEU A 886 -39.53 -1.29 -12.12
C LEU A 886 -40.93 -1.00 -12.66
N GLU A 887 -41.88 -1.91 -12.45
CA GLU A 887 -43.33 -1.68 -12.57
C GLU A 887 -43.95 -1.67 -11.18
N LEU A 888 -44.59 -0.54 -10.84
CA LEU A 888 -45.37 -0.35 -9.63
C LEU A 888 -46.81 -0.87 -9.82
N PRO A 889 -47.46 -1.39 -8.76
CA PRO A 889 -48.81 -1.95 -8.85
C PRO A 889 -49.87 -0.89 -9.22
N ARG A 890 -49.60 0.39 -8.92
CA ARG A 890 -50.43 1.53 -9.28
C ARG A 890 -49.54 2.73 -9.62
N PRO A 891 -50.02 3.71 -10.41
CA PRO A 891 -49.30 4.96 -10.62
C PRO A 891 -49.10 5.73 -9.30
N GLU A 892 -47.89 6.20 -9.07
CA GLU A 892 -47.49 6.98 -7.88
C GLU A 892 -46.83 8.30 -8.31
N ARG A 893 -46.78 9.26 -7.39
CA ARG A 893 -45.91 10.44 -7.53
C ARG A 893 -44.56 10.12 -6.89
N VAL A 894 -43.57 9.73 -7.68
CA VAL A 894 -42.24 9.33 -7.19
C VAL A 894 -41.38 10.57 -6.92
N GLY A 895 -40.77 10.63 -5.73
CA GLY A 895 -39.96 11.75 -5.26
C GLY A 895 -38.45 11.47 -5.20
N LEU A 896 -38.07 10.19 -5.05
CA LEU A 896 -36.67 9.78 -4.94
C LEU A 896 -36.48 8.37 -5.47
N VAL A 897 -35.40 8.16 -6.20
CA VAL A 897 -34.87 6.83 -6.53
C VAL A 897 -33.48 6.72 -5.92
N VAL A 898 -33.23 5.68 -5.15
CA VAL A 898 -31.89 5.39 -4.61
C VAL A 898 -31.34 4.17 -5.32
N LEU A 899 -30.14 4.31 -5.87
CA LEU A 899 -29.43 3.28 -6.60
C LEU A 899 -28.23 2.84 -5.76
N HIS A 900 -28.08 1.54 -5.54
CA HIS A 900 -26.87 0.99 -4.95
C HIS A 900 -26.12 0.22 -6.04
N TRP A 901 -25.16 0.89 -6.66
CA TRP A 901 -24.31 0.31 -7.68
C TRP A 901 -23.23 -0.59 -7.10
N GLN A 902 -22.84 -1.60 -7.86
CA GLN A 902 -21.58 -2.31 -7.67
C GLN A 902 -20.42 -1.54 -8.34
N GLU A 903 -19.21 -2.09 -8.38
CA GLU A 903 -18.06 -1.51 -9.10
C GLU A 903 -18.32 -1.28 -10.60
N ALA A 904 -19.14 -2.13 -11.24
CA ALA A 904 -19.56 -1.97 -12.63
C ALA A 904 -20.76 -1.02 -12.79
N TYR A 905 -20.56 0.26 -12.45
CA TYR A 905 -21.61 1.29 -12.45
C TYR A 905 -21.64 2.14 -13.73
N ALA A 906 -22.71 2.92 -13.88
CA ALA A 906 -22.86 3.89 -14.96
C ALA A 906 -22.27 5.27 -14.57
N THR A 907 -21.30 5.77 -15.35
CA THR A 907 -20.80 7.15 -15.21
C THR A 907 -21.76 8.17 -15.82
N LYS A 908 -22.59 7.74 -16.79
CA LYS A 908 -23.73 8.52 -17.30
C LYS A 908 -24.96 7.63 -17.42
N TYR A 909 -26.08 8.08 -16.89
CA TYR A 909 -27.35 7.36 -16.96
C TYR A 909 -28.55 8.30 -16.84
N ARG A 910 -29.72 7.79 -17.23
CA ARG A 910 -31.00 8.48 -17.10
C ARG A 910 -31.95 7.67 -16.24
N VAL A 911 -32.65 8.34 -15.34
CA VAL A 911 -33.84 7.78 -14.70
C VAL A 911 -35.05 8.25 -15.48
N GLN A 912 -35.72 7.32 -16.14
CA GLN A 912 -36.91 7.56 -16.94
C GLN A 912 -38.13 7.04 -16.20
N VAL A 913 -39.28 7.66 -16.46
CA VAL A 913 -40.56 7.28 -15.86
C VAL A 913 -41.63 7.19 -16.94
N SER A 914 -42.64 6.35 -16.70
CA SER A 914 -43.76 6.16 -17.62
C SER A 914 -45.03 5.78 -16.87
N SER A 915 -46.19 6.13 -17.41
CA SER A 915 -47.50 5.67 -16.92
C SER A 915 -47.95 4.35 -17.56
N ASP A 916 -47.45 4.02 -18.75
CA ASP A 916 -47.91 2.90 -19.59
C ASP A 916 -46.81 1.91 -20.01
N GLY A 917 -45.54 2.22 -19.68
CA GLY A 917 -44.37 1.41 -20.01
C GLY A 917 -43.93 1.52 -21.48
N ARG A 918 -44.63 2.33 -22.28
CA ARG A 918 -44.39 2.52 -23.72
C ARG A 918 -43.84 3.90 -24.01
N ILE A 919 -44.46 4.94 -23.47
CA ILE A 919 -44.02 6.33 -23.63
C ILE A 919 -43.21 6.70 -22.39
N TRP A 920 -41.93 6.97 -22.61
CA TRP A 920 -40.98 7.27 -21.55
C TRP A 920 -40.62 8.74 -21.56
N ARG A 921 -40.61 9.36 -20.38
CA ARG A 921 -40.03 10.69 -20.16
C ARG A 921 -38.84 10.56 -19.22
N THR A 922 -37.78 11.32 -19.49
CA THR A 922 -36.62 11.37 -18.58
C THR A 922 -36.99 12.22 -17.37
N ALA A 923 -36.99 11.62 -16.17
CA ALA A 923 -37.21 12.33 -14.90
C ALA A 923 -35.92 12.93 -14.34
N ALA A 924 -34.77 12.28 -14.58
CA ALA A 924 -33.46 12.79 -14.23
C ALA A 924 -32.38 12.29 -15.19
N THR A 925 -31.38 13.12 -15.44
CA THR A 925 -30.16 12.77 -16.17
C THR A 925 -28.99 12.96 -15.22
N VAL A 926 -28.14 11.93 -15.10
CA VAL A 926 -26.90 11.94 -14.31
C VAL A 926 -25.74 11.81 -15.28
N THR A 927 -24.83 12.78 -15.27
CA THR A 927 -23.69 12.84 -16.22
C THR A 927 -22.33 12.61 -15.55
N ASP A 928 -22.32 12.46 -14.23
CA ASP A 928 -21.14 12.34 -13.37
C ASP A 928 -21.36 11.29 -12.27
N GLY A 929 -21.89 10.12 -12.65
CA GLY A 929 -22.07 8.97 -11.76
C GLY A 929 -20.76 8.56 -11.10
N ARG A 930 -20.82 8.26 -9.80
CA ARG A 930 -19.71 7.93 -8.90
C ARG A 930 -19.76 6.48 -8.40
N GLY A 931 -20.85 5.76 -8.63
CA GLY A 931 -21.03 4.40 -8.13
C GLY A 931 -21.37 4.38 -6.63
N GLY A 932 -21.42 3.18 -6.04
CA GLY A 932 -21.91 3.01 -4.67
C GLY A 932 -23.37 3.46 -4.52
N ARG A 933 -23.73 4.07 -3.39
CA ARG A 933 -25.10 4.53 -3.11
C ARG A 933 -25.34 5.95 -3.64
N GLU A 934 -26.24 6.08 -4.59
CA GLU A 934 -26.60 7.34 -5.25
C GLU A 934 -28.10 7.66 -5.08
N SER A 935 -28.41 8.90 -4.72
CA SER A 935 -29.78 9.38 -4.53
C SER A 935 -30.18 10.35 -5.65
N VAL A 936 -31.18 9.96 -6.43
CA VAL A 936 -31.72 10.72 -7.56
C VAL A 936 -33.10 11.26 -7.20
N ARG A 937 -33.16 12.53 -6.81
CA ARG A 937 -34.42 13.22 -6.48
C ARG A 937 -35.18 13.65 -7.74
N MET A 938 -36.50 13.61 -7.68
CA MET A 938 -37.41 13.99 -8.76
C MET A 938 -38.78 14.43 -8.23
N ASP A 939 -39.63 14.94 -9.11
CA ASP A 939 -41.07 15.15 -8.84
C ASP A 939 -41.89 14.52 -9.97
N ALA A 940 -41.94 13.19 -9.97
CA ALA A 940 -42.44 12.40 -11.08
C ALA A 940 -43.88 11.92 -10.83
N ARG A 941 -44.87 12.73 -11.23
CA ARG A 941 -46.29 12.37 -11.21
C ARG A 941 -46.64 11.24 -12.19
N ASP A 942 -47.71 10.52 -11.87
CA ASP A 942 -48.31 9.46 -12.68
C ASP A 942 -47.31 8.37 -13.11
N THR A 943 -46.37 8.05 -12.22
CA THR A 943 -45.31 7.10 -12.48
C THR A 943 -45.77 5.70 -12.11
N ARG A 944 -46.02 4.86 -13.11
CA ARG A 944 -46.22 3.42 -12.93
C ARG A 944 -44.94 2.64 -13.18
N PHE A 945 -44.07 3.15 -14.05
CA PHE A 945 -42.80 2.51 -14.38
C PHE A 945 -41.63 3.44 -14.16
N VAL A 946 -40.57 2.93 -13.54
CA VAL A 946 -39.27 3.61 -13.37
C VAL A 946 -38.23 2.81 -14.13
N ARG A 947 -37.38 3.46 -14.94
CA ARG A 947 -36.30 2.81 -15.68
C ARG A 947 -34.99 3.52 -15.44
N VAL A 948 -33.96 2.76 -15.09
CA VAL A 948 -32.56 3.21 -15.03
C VAL A 948 -31.92 2.80 -16.36
N GLN A 949 -31.70 3.80 -17.22
CA GLN A 949 -31.10 3.63 -18.54
C GLN A 949 -29.62 4.01 -18.45
N GLY A 950 -28.72 3.04 -18.61
CA GLY A 950 -27.29 3.33 -18.72
C GLY A 950 -26.96 3.95 -20.07
N ASP A 951 -26.08 4.95 -20.06
CA ASP A 951 -25.59 5.65 -21.26
C ASP A 951 -24.06 5.56 -21.41
N GLU A 952 -23.32 5.53 -20.29
CA GLU A 952 -21.86 5.33 -20.25
C GLU A 952 -21.47 4.54 -19.00
N ARG A 953 -20.54 3.59 -19.15
CA ARG A 953 -20.08 2.65 -18.12
C ARG A 953 -18.65 2.96 -17.67
N VAL A 954 -18.36 2.67 -16.40
CA VAL A 954 -17.01 2.87 -15.84
C VAL A 954 -16.04 1.73 -16.19
N THR A 955 -16.54 0.49 -16.28
CA THR A 955 -15.74 -0.71 -16.54
C THR A 955 -16.03 -1.29 -17.92
N GLU A 956 -15.27 -2.32 -18.30
CA GLU A 956 -15.57 -3.14 -19.47
C GLU A 956 -16.71 -4.15 -19.29
N PHE A 957 -17.32 -4.21 -18.10
CA PHE A 957 -18.45 -5.09 -17.77
C PHE A 957 -19.81 -4.42 -18.02
N GLY A 958 -20.91 -5.17 -17.85
CA GLY A 958 -22.27 -4.62 -17.88
C GLY A 958 -22.57 -3.73 -16.67
N TYR A 959 -23.77 -3.15 -16.60
CA TYR A 959 -24.20 -2.39 -15.42
C TYR A 959 -24.67 -3.32 -14.31
N SER A 960 -24.31 -3.02 -13.06
CA SER A 960 -24.66 -3.87 -11.91
C SER A 960 -25.21 -3.07 -10.73
N LEU A 961 -26.39 -3.46 -10.23
CA LEU A 961 -27.10 -2.85 -9.11
C LEU A 961 -27.37 -3.88 -8.02
N PHE A 962 -26.84 -3.66 -6.83
CA PHE A 962 -27.23 -4.39 -5.62
C PHE A 962 -28.67 -4.07 -5.22
N SER A 963 -29.08 -2.80 -5.31
CA SER A 963 -30.47 -2.44 -5.03
C SER A 963 -30.95 -1.19 -5.78
N VAL A 964 -32.26 -1.13 -5.99
CA VAL A 964 -33.01 0.05 -6.40
C VAL A 964 -34.17 0.25 -5.45
N GLU A 965 -34.23 1.43 -4.84
CA GLU A 965 -35.31 1.85 -3.96
C GLU A 965 -36.04 3.02 -4.62
N ALA A 966 -37.35 3.11 -4.46
CA ALA A 966 -38.14 4.21 -5.00
C ALA A 966 -39.12 4.72 -3.93
N TYR A 967 -39.10 6.01 -3.64
CA TYR A 967 -39.90 6.61 -2.58
C TYR A 967 -40.93 7.58 -3.15
N PRO A 968 -42.18 7.58 -2.66
CA PRO A 968 -43.19 8.53 -3.10
C PRO A 968 -42.87 9.91 -2.56
N VAL A 969 -43.46 10.93 -3.16
CA VAL A 969 -43.59 12.26 -2.54
C VAL A 969 -44.51 12.12 -1.32
N ALA A 970 -44.09 12.66 -0.18
CA ALA A 970 -44.92 12.75 1.01
C ALA A 970 -46.07 13.73 0.74
N GLU A 971 -47.31 13.31 1.02
CA GLU A 971 -48.51 14.15 0.93
C GLU A 971 -48.66 15.10 2.11
#